data_AF-A0A413RGV7-F1
#
_entry.id   AF-A0A413RGV7-F1
#
_cell.length_a   1.000
_cell.length_b   1.000
_cell.length_c   1.000
_cell.angle_alpha   90.00
_cell.angle_beta   90.00
_cell.angle_gamma   90.00
#
_symmetry.space_group_name_H-M   'P 1'
#
loop_
_entity.id
_entity.type
_entity.pdbx_description
1 polymer ?
#
loop_
_entity_poly.entity_id
_entity_poly.type
_entity_poly.pdbx_seq_one_letter_code
_entity_poly.pdbx_strand_id
1 'polypeptide(L)'
;MSLTSSWPARALITALVACLAVALGAGSASADDQAAPAEPVVLVGVGGLHWSDVDRSATPTLWRMITGGSVGSISVHTANPVTCPVDAWLTISAGRRVAVPAPDEGTADSSDDTDSDSVPVECEPLPTVTPTSADAEPTPHSVTGWAALSDEGTEGFGTPGTVGQRIDDAGTCTTAAGPGGAIALADLDGDVARYSQDPGALSTLDLTACPATVLDAGELPADRTQRADALTLLDQRLSQVIRSVPIGTHVLVAGVSDSPTGETGLQVVVEWRRGGGEVGWLSSGSTRRPGIVTLADLGATLAQAGGADTSDLDGSPLVVSSERRMSTDRTVENRRYLTEMTTISPQLLPVLLLTAAGAALVALATVAVARRRRRTPAPATRRAVLAVLLLGVCTPVGAHLAALSRWWGSPAPLFAATGWYVLATTIVALAAWLVSRVLPRGRWRLAAAAAGATWLVLTVDGVTGTVLQQGSILGVTPTAGARYYGFGNTTFGVYAAAALVLAGAIGAWLRAAGRRAAAVVAVSAVGVVSVVVDGWPTFGADFGGVLALVPAFAVLVVAVAGAVVTVRRALVILVGAVVAVTVVAVVDWARPGRSSHLGLFVQRVIDGDAWGVVSGKAQGAWATIDQPAGAFAALACLTVCAVLVGPDRWRPAFLRRAYASWPLLRGVLLSVVVAALLGALVNDSGVVVAIAVLGLAGVALVVSALASAWDRLPATTVPREADAPLRRMPAVLVATGGALLAVLLLVTVTVPTQADAAGAVTSGTGQVAVSTDKPVVVIGTAGLTWADVDRSATPTLWGLLRDGAAAGAVSPGVTGRASWCDSAGWLSLSAGRAPVTGERVDDEWQCAPWSVTPDGDGATVEGWDAIAALQSRSEFRPTIGELGDTLAQGDVCATAVGPEAALALAGTDASVGRYRTLQDATTNPADVFSCPLTIVDAGSAPHSADIDPTV
;
A
#
# COMPACT_ATOMS: atom_id res chain seq x y z
N MET A 1 7.21 -6.97 65.97
CA MET A 1 5.95 -6.26 65.66
C MET A 1 5.77 -6.22 64.16
N SER A 2 4.74 -6.90 63.69
CA SER A 2 4.33 -7.12 62.30
C SER A 2 3.63 -5.88 61.73
N LEU A 3 4.24 -5.22 60.73
CA LEU A 3 3.59 -4.19 59.92
C LEU A 3 3.36 -4.77 58.52
N THR A 4 2.08 -5.00 58.24
CA THR A 4 1.52 -5.65 57.04
C THR A 4 1.64 -4.78 55.79
N SER A 5 2.08 -5.40 54.70
CA SER A 5 2.49 -4.83 53.42
C SER A 5 1.36 -4.60 52.38
N SER A 6 0.24 -4.00 52.77
CA SER A 6 -0.93 -3.84 51.86
C SER A 6 -0.99 -2.49 51.12
N TRP A 7 -0.10 -1.54 51.42
CA TRP A 7 -0.11 -0.19 50.84
C TRP A 7 0.25 -0.10 49.33
N PRO A 8 1.19 -0.87 48.76
CA PRO A 8 1.51 -0.73 47.34
C PRO A 8 0.44 -1.33 46.41
N ALA A 9 -0.32 -2.33 46.88
CA ALA A 9 -1.39 -2.95 46.10
C ALA A 9 -2.61 -2.02 45.98
N ARG A 10 -2.97 -1.33 47.09
CA ARG A 10 -4.08 -0.38 47.08
C ARG A 10 -3.78 0.81 46.19
N ALA A 11 -2.59 1.42 46.28
CA ALA A 11 -2.21 2.54 45.42
C ALA A 11 -2.17 2.17 43.92
N LEU A 12 -1.77 0.94 43.58
CA LEU A 12 -1.79 0.45 42.20
C LEU A 12 -3.23 0.28 41.69
N ILE A 13 -4.13 -0.27 42.52
CA ILE A 13 -5.56 -0.41 42.20
C ILE A 13 -6.22 0.96 42.08
N THR A 14 -5.93 1.92 42.98
CA THR A 14 -6.51 3.27 42.88
C THR A 14 -6.00 4.03 41.66
N ALA A 15 -4.73 3.84 41.27
CA ALA A 15 -4.19 4.44 40.05
C ALA A 15 -4.79 3.79 38.79
N LEU A 16 -4.99 2.46 38.79
CA LEU A 16 -5.65 1.74 37.69
C LEU A 16 -7.11 2.19 37.56
N VAL A 17 -7.83 2.31 38.67
CA VAL A 17 -9.23 2.78 38.70
C VAL A 17 -9.33 4.26 38.33
N ALA A 18 -8.39 5.11 38.74
CA ALA A 18 -8.37 6.53 38.36
C ALA A 18 -8.03 6.73 36.87
N CYS A 19 -7.08 5.96 36.31
CA CYS A 19 -6.82 5.97 34.87
C CYS A 19 -7.99 5.40 34.06
N LEU A 20 -8.65 4.35 34.57
CA LEU A 20 -9.86 3.79 33.95
C LEU A 20 -11.01 4.80 33.99
N ALA A 21 -11.19 5.53 35.10
CA ALA A 21 -12.24 6.55 35.25
C ALA A 21 -12.00 7.79 34.38
N VAL A 22 -10.73 8.20 34.18
CA VAL A 22 -10.38 9.29 33.25
C VAL A 22 -10.54 8.84 31.79
N ALA A 23 -10.27 7.58 31.47
CA ALA A 23 -10.48 7.01 30.13
C ALA A 23 -11.97 6.75 29.81
N LEU A 24 -12.79 6.45 30.82
CA LEU A 24 -14.25 6.35 30.71
C LEU A 24 -14.93 7.73 30.56
N GLY A 25 -14.27 8.81 30.99
CA GLY A 25 -14.81 10.18 30.92
C GLY A 25 -14.46 10.95 29.64
N ALA A 26 -13.57 10.41 28.79
CA ALA A 26 -13.11 11.07 27.58
C ALA A 26 -13.55 10.29 26.33
N GLY A 27 -14.82 10.47 25.94
CA GLY A 27 -15.29 10.05 24.63
C GLY A 27 -16.76 9.66 24.60
N SER A 28 -17.65 10.64 24.40
CA SER A 28 -18.73 10.60 23.40
C SER A 28 -19.69 11.77 23.65
N ALA A 29 -19.64 12.76 22.75
CA ALA A 29 -20.83 13.49 22.36
C ALA A 29 -21.23 12.90 21.01
N SER A 30 -22.25 12.05 20.99
CA SER A 30 -22.89 11.59 19.76
C SER A 30 -24.36 11.41 20.10
N ALA A 31 -25.19 12.13 19.37
CA ALA A 31 -26.64 12.13 19.51
C ALA A 31 -27.20 10.74 19.17
N ASP A 32 -28.26 10.35 19.87
CA ASP A 32 -29.22 9.36 19.37
C ASP A 32 -29.73 9.85 18.01
N ASP A 33 -29.18 9.33 16.91
CA ASP A 33 -29.85 9.45 15.62
C ASP A 33 -30.83 8.29 15.49
N GLN A 34 -32.11 8.65 15.63
CA GLN A 34 -33.23 7.83 15.17
C GLN A 34 -32.96 7.40 13.74
N ALA A 35 -33.15 6.10 13.45
CA ALA A 35 -32.98 5.53 12.11
C ALA A 35 -33.70 6.41 11.07
N ALA A 36 -32.92 7.10 10.25
CA ALA A 36 -33.43 7.80 9.09
C ALA A 36 -34.16 6.80 8.18
N PRO A 37 -35.26 7.20 7.50
CA PRO A 37 -35.95 6.33 6.57
C PRO A 37 -34.97 5.79 5.52
N ALA A 38 -35.07 4.50 5.22
CA ALA A 38 -34.21 3.83 4.24
C ALA A 38 -34.33 4.51 2.86
N GLU A 39 -33.25 5.14 2.41
CA GLU A 39 -33.16 5.71 1.07
C GLU A 39 -32.70 4.62 0.08
N PRO A 40 -33.27 4.55 -1.13
CA PRO A 40 -32.96 3.48 -2.07
C PRO A 40 -31.51 3.59 -2.58
N VAL A 41 -30.86 2.44 -2.70
CA VAL A 41 -29.46 2.28 -3.12
C VAL A 41 -29.38 1.43 -4.39
N VAL A 42 -28.65 1.95 -5.38
CA VAL A 42 -28.26 1.20 -6.59
C VAL A 42 -26.74 1.00 -6.56
N LEU A 43 -26.28 -0.24 -6.40
CA LEU A 43 -24.87 -0.59 -6.49
C LEU A 43 -24.53 -1.06 -7.91
N VAL A 44 -23.49 -0.48 -8.51
CA VAL A 44 -22.90 -0.88 -9.78
C VAL A 44 -21.49 -1.39 -9.50
N GLY A 45 -21.30 -2.71 -9.61
CA GLY A 45 -20.00 -3.35 -9.44
C GLY A 45 -19.29 -3.53 -10.77
N VAL A 46 -17.98 -3.27 -10.79
CA VAL A 46 -17.12 -3.41 -11.98
C VAL A 46 -15.85 -4.17 -11.60
N GLY A 47 -15.52 -5.25 -12.30
CA GLY A 47 -14.25 -5.96 -12.09
C GLY A 47 -13.07 -5.14 -12.60
N GLY A 48 -12.01 -4.99 -11.79
CA GLY A 48 -10.76 -4.35 -12.19
C GLY A 48 -10.80 -2.82 -12.37
N LEU A 49 -11.75 -2.09 -11.76
CA LEU A 49 -11.88 -0.63 -11.90
C LEU A 49 -10.90 0.13 -10.99
N HIS A 50 -9.85 0.71 -11.57
CA HIS A 50 -8.80 1.44 -10.88
C HIS A 50 -8.92 2.96 -11.07
N TRP A 51 -8.22 3.72 -10.22
CA TRP A 51 -8.17 5.18 -10.32
C TRP A 51 -7.47 5.67 -11.60
N SER A 52 -6.68 4.82 -12.25
CA SER A 52 -6.09 5.05 -13.58
C SER A 52 -7.16 5.15 -14.68
N ASP A 53 -8.31 4.48 -14.53
CA ASP A 53 -9.40 4.46 -15.52
C ASP A 53 -10.35 5.66 -15.42
N VAL A 54 -10.25 6.42 -14.33
CA VAL A 54 -11.03 7.63 -14.12
C VAL A 54 -10.40 8.77 -14.92
N ASP A 55 -11.08 9.19 -15.98
CA ASP A 55 -10.62 10.23 -16.89
C ASP A 55 -11.77 11.16 -17.28
N ARG A 56 -11.45 12.44 -17.48
CA ARG A 56 -12.45 13.46 -17.76
C ARG A 56 -13.12 13.28 -19.13
N SER A 57 -12.40 12.72 -20.09
CA SER A 57 -12.87 12.49 -21.46
C SER A 57 -13.35 11.07 -21.69
N ALA A 58 -12.64 10.07 -21.18
CA ALA A 58 -13.01 8.67 -21.41
C ALA A 58 -14.15 8.19 -20.49
N THR A 59 -14.24 8.70 -19.26
CA THR A 59 -15.30 8.36 -18.29
C THR A 59 -15.98 9.60 -17.71
N PRO A 60 -16.62 10.44 -18.55
CA PRO A 60 -17.13 11.76 -18.16
C PRO A 60 -18.31 11.70 -17.17
N THR A 61 -19.08 10.62 -17.15
CA THR A 61 -20.14 10.41 -16.16
C THR A 61 -19.55 10.03 -14.81
N LEU A 62 -18.62 9.08 -14.77
CA LEU A 62 -17.91 8.73 -13.54
C LEU A 62 -17.18 9.95 -12.96
N TRP A 63 -16.53 10.75 -13.81
CA TRP A 63 -15.89 12.00 -13.41
C TRP A 63 -16.86 13.00 -12.77
N ARG A 64 -18.08 13.13 -13.31
CA ARG A 64 -19.13 13.99 -12.74
C ARG A 64 -19.68 13.45 -11.42
N MET A 65 -19.84 12.13 -11.30
CA MET A 65 -20.23 11.48 -10.05
C MET A 65 -19.19 11.76 -8.96
N ILE A 66 -17.90 11.64 -9.28
CA ILE A 66 -16.82 12.04 -8.37
C ILE A 66 -16.91 13.52 -8.06
N THR A 67 -17.24 14.39 -9.02
CA THR A 67 -17.31 15.84 -8.76
C THR A 67 -18.41 16.19 -7.76
N GLY A 68 -19.60 15.62 -7.91
CA GLY A 68 -20.78 15.93 -7.09
C GLY A 68 -21.08 14.94 -5.97
N GLY A 69 -20.21 13.95 -5.73
CA GLY A 69 -20.43 12.85 -4.81
C GLY A 69 -19.29 12.65 -3.82
N SER A 70 -19.50 11.68 -2.92
CA SER A 70 -18.52 11.23 -1.95
C SER A 70 -17.69 10.08 -2.52
N VAL A 71 -16.40 10.03 -2.20
CA VAL A 71 -15.48 9.04 -2.78
C VAL A 71 -14.59 8.38 -1.75
N GLY A 72 -14.12 7.18 -2.08
CA GLY A 72 -13.10 6.47 -1.33
C GLY A 72 -12.39 5.48 -2.24
N SER A 73 -11.40 4.79 -1.69
CA SER A 73 -10.78 3.65 -2.35
C SER A 73 -11.22 2.37 -1.66
N ILE A 74 -11.57 1.34 -2.42
CA ILE A 74 -12.04 0.07 -1.87
C ILE A 74 -10.92 -0.97 -1.89
N SER A 75 -10.77 -1.68 -0.77
CA SER A 75 -9.93 -2.86 -0.66
C SER A 75 -10.77 -4.08 -1.02
N VAL A 76 -10.41 -4.71 -2.14
CA VAL A 76 -11.11 -5.90 -2.66
C VAL A 76 -10.61 -7.21 -2.06
N HIS A 77 -9.58 -7.16 -1.21
CA HIS A 77 -8.92 -8.36 -0.69
C HIS A 77 -9.87 -9.32 0.04
N THR A 78 -9.95 -10.54 -0.48
CA THR A 78 -10.68 -11.70 0.07
C THR A 78 -9.71 -12.67 0.74
N ALA A 79 -10.09 -13.93 0.95
CA ALA A 79 -9.16 -14.94 1.49
C ALA A 79 -8.08 -15.37 0.49
N ASN A 80 -8.34 -15.18 -0.81
CA ASN A 80 -7.44 -15.56 -1.89
C ASN A 80 -6.38 -14.46 -2.14
N PRO A 81 -5.15 -14.83 -2.59
CA PRO A 81 -4.10 -13.86 -2.89
C PRO A 81 -4.48 -12.86 -3.98
N VAL A 82 -5.25 -13.33 -4.98
CA VAL A 82 -5.90 -12.54 -6.02
C VAL A 82 -7.41 -12.68 -5.80
N THR A 83 -8.13 -11.56 -5.79
CA THR A 83 -9.58 -11.57 -5.65
C THR A 83 -10.24 -11.67 -7.02
N CYS A 84 -10.81 -12.83 -7.32
CA CYS A 84 -11.61 -13.02 -8.53
C CYS A 84 -13.02 -12.40 -8.39
N PRO A 85 -13.73 -12.14 -9.49
CA PRO A 85 -15.09 -11.63 -9.46
C PRO A 85 -16.04 -12.43 -8.56
N VAL A 86 -15.96 -13.76 -8.60
CA VAL A 86 -16.80 -14.65 -7.77
C VAL A 86 -16.54 -14.44 -6.28
N ASP A 87 -15.27 -14.35 -5.87
CA ASP A 87 -14.86 -14.12 -4.47
C ASP A 87 -15.41 -12.79 -3.94
N ALA A 88 -15.37 -11.77 -4.81
CA ALA A 88 -15.83 -10.43 -4.50
C ALA A 88 -17.34 -10.38 -4.24
N TRP A 89 -18.13 -10.95 -5.17
CA TRP A 89 -19.59 -10.97 -5.05
C TRP A 89 -20.06 -11.83 -3.88
N LEU A 90 -19.41 -12.97 -3.62
CA LEU A 90 -19.70 -13.80 -2.44
C LEU A 90 -19.36 -13.07 -1.14
N THR A 91 -18.27 -12.29 -1.12
CA THR A 91 -17.90 -11.46 0.04
C THR A 91 -18.93 -10.36 0.32
N ILE A 92 -19.50 -9.76 -0.73
CA ILE A 92 -20.62 -8.81 -0.60
C ILE A 92 -21.86 -9.54 -0.06
N SER A 93 -22.21 -10.68 -0.65
CA SER A 93 -23.36 -11.53 -0.29
C SER A 93 -23.32 -12.01 1.17
N ALA A 94 -22.13 -12.33 1.68
CA ALA A 94 -21.95 -12.76 3.05
C ALA A 94 -21.84 -11.61 4.07
N GLY A 95 -21.60 -10.37 3.61
CA GLY A 95 -21.25 -9.23 4.48
C GLY A 95 -19.96 -9.45 5.30
N ARG A 96 -19.12 -10.38 4.86
CA ARG A 96 -17.87 -10.85 5.48
C ARG A 96 -17.03 -11.55 4.41
N ARG A 97 -15.71 -11.59 4.59
CA ARG A 97 -14.80 -12.29 3.66
C ARG A 97 -15.18 -13.76 3.51
N VAL A 98 -15.19 -14.23 2.27
CA VAL A 98 -15.38 -15.64 1.89
C VAL A 98 -14.04 -16.19 1.38
N ALA A 99 -13.85 -17.50 1.53
CA ALA A 99 -12.76 -18.25 0.92
C ALA A 99 -13.37 -19.25 -0.07
N VAL A 100 -13.11 -19.06 -1.35
CA VAL A 100 -13.45 -20.04 -2.40
C VAL A 100 -12.16 -20.80 -2.73
N PRO A 101 -12.13 -22.14 -2.67
CA PRO A 101 -10.93 -22.90 -3.02
C PRO A 101 -10.50 -22.63 -4.47
N ALA A 102 -9.20 -22.39 -4.67
CA ALA A 102 -8.62 -22.45 -6.01
C ALA A 102 -8.63 -23.92 -6.49
N PRO A 103 -8.91 -24.20 -7.78
CA PRO A 103 -8.88 -25.57 -8.29
C PRO A 103 -7.50 -26.20 -8.09
N ASP A 104 -7.47 -27.50 -7.75
CA ASP A 104 -6.24 -28.28 -7.59
C ASP A 104 -5.33 -28.06 -8.80
N GLU A 105 -4.18 -27.41 -8.61
CA GLU A 105 -3.08 -27.45 -9.57
C GLU A 105 -2.66 -28.92 -9.70
N GLY A 106 -3.11 -29.56 -10.77
CA GLY A 106 -2.71 -30.92 -11.10
C GLY A 106 -1.19 -31.02 -11.07
N THR A 107 -0.69 -31.92 -10.22
CA THR A 107 0.72 -32.34 -10.07
C THR A 107 1.58 -32.06 -11.31
N ALA A 108 2.26 -30.92 -11.32
CA ALA A 108 3.43 -30.70 -12.16
C ALA A 108 4.67 -30.97 -11.29
N ASP A 109 5.36 -32.06 -11.61
CA ASP A 109 6.62 -32.46 -10.99
C ASP A 109 7.63 -31.29 -10.98
N SER A 110 8.29 -31.13 -9.84
CA SER A 110 9.34 -30.17 -9.54
C SER A 110 10.52 -30.17 -10.52
N SER A 111 11.02 -29.00 -10.91
CA SER A 111 12.46 -28.64 -10.84
C SER A 111 12.72 -27.22 -11.37
N ASP A 112 13.46 -26.43 -10.57
CA ASP A 112 14.27 -25.27 -10.95
C ASP A 112 13.70 -24.31 -12.02
N ASP A 113 13.20 -23.15 -11.59
CA ASP A 113 13.83 -21.87 -11.96
C ASP A 113 13.30 -20.72 -11.10
N THR A 114 14.23 -19.92 -10.60
CA THR A 114 13.98 -18.60 -10.02
C THR A 114 13.64 -17.62 -11.14
N ASP A 115 12.39 -17.58 -11.56
CA ASP A 115 11.77 -16.41 -12.17
C ASP A 115 10.33 -16.37 -11.66
N SER A 116 10.04 -15.42 -10.77
CA SER A 116 8.67 -15.09 -10.39
C SER A 116 8.04 -14.24 -11.49
N ASP A 117 7.92 -14.82 -12.69
CA ASP A 117 6.97 -14.32 -13.67
C ASP A 117 5.58 -14.63 -13.10
N SER A 118 4.84 -13.57 -12.80
CA SER A 118 3.44 -13.64 -12.39
C SER A 118 2.63 -14.26 -13.52
N VAL A 119 2.44 -15.58 -13.48
CA VAL A 119 1.39 -16.25 -14.25
C VAL A 119 0.08 -15.53 -13.90
N PRO A 120 -0.68 -14.97 -14.86
CA PRO A 120 -1.99 -14.41 -14.57
C PRO A 120 -2.83 -15.52 -13.94
N VAL A 121 -3.35 -15.29 -12.74
CA VAL A 121 -4.31 -16.21 -12.13
C VAL A 121 -5.56 -16.17 -13.01
N GLU A 122 -5.84 -17.26 -13.73
CA GLU A 122 -7.07 -17.38 -14.53
C GLU A 122 -8.24 -17.53 -13.57
N CYS A 123 -9.02 -16.46 -13.42
CA CYS A 123 -10.26 -16.50 -12.65
C CYS A 123 -11.31 -17.36 -13.38
N GLU A 124 -12.00 -18.22 -12.63
CA GLU A 124 -13.15 -18.94 -13.16
C GLU A 124 -14.29 -17.96 -13.52
N PRO A 125 -15.05 -18.26 -14.59
CA PRO A 125 -16.18 -17.43 -14.99
C PRO A 125 -17.28 -17.45 -13.91
N LEU A 126 -18.05 -16.37 -13.82
CA LEU A 126 -19.18 -16.31 -12.90
C LEU A 126 -20.21 -17.42 -13.18
N PRO A 127 -20.83 -18.01 -12.14
CA PRO A 127 -21.85 -19.05 -12.30
C PRO A 127 -23.04 -18.57 -13.12
N THR A 128 -23.65 -19.49 -13.86
CA THR A 128 -24.86 -19.19 -14.63
C THR A 128 -26.07 -18.96 -13.72
N VAL A 129 -26.98 -18.09 -14.13
CA VAL A 129 -28.22 -17.80 -13.40
C VAL A 129 -29.39 -18.36 -14.20
N THR A 130 -30.18 -19.26 -13.59
CA THR A 130 -31.26 -19.97 -14.30
C THR A 130 -32.63 -19.48 -13.84
N PRO A 131 -33.59 -19.29 -14.78
CA PRO A 131 -34.93 -18.85 -14.43
C PRO A 131 -35.69 -19.94 -13.65
N THR A 132 -36.34 -19.52 -12.57
CA THR A 132 -37.23 -20.38 -11.76
C THR A 132 -38.68 -20.30 -12.29
N SER A 133 -38.97 -19.33 -13.16
CA SER A 133 -40.28 -19.12 -13.82
C SER A 133 -40.13 -18.61 -15.26
N ALA A 134 -41.17 -18.76 -16.08
CA ALA A 134 -41.16 -18.42 -17.51
C ALA A 134 -41.78 -17.03 -17.84
N ASP A 135 -41.93 -16.16 -16.85
CA ASP A 135 -42.56 -14.83 -16.99
C ASP A 135 -41.59 -13.77 -17.57
N ALA A 136 -42.09 -12.56 -17.87
CA ALA A 136 -41.28 -11.45 -18.36
C ALA A 136 -40.41 -10.85 -17.23
N GLU A 137 -39.11 -10.67 -17.49
CA GLU A 137 -38.14 -10.12 -16.53
C GLU A 137 -38.56 -8.74 -15.99
N PRO A 138 -38.27 -8.41 -14.71
CA PRO A 138 -37.49 -9.21 -13.76
C PRO A 138 -38.30 -10.32 -13.07
N THR A 139 -37.75 -11.54 -13.04
CA THR A 139 -38.41 -12.76 -12.50
C THR A 139 -37.54 -13.49 -11.48
N PRO A 140 -38.13 -14.42 -10.69
CA PRO A 140 -37.37 -15.29 -9.81
C PRO A 140 -36.37 -16.18 -10.54
N HIS A 141 -35.13 -16.21 -10.05
CA HIS A 141 -34.02 -17.01 -10.57
C HIS A 141 -33.22 -17.64 -9.44
N SER A 142 -32.44 -18.66 -9.76
CA SER A 142 -31.51 -19.33 -8.83
C SER A 142 -30.07 -19.32 -9.38
N VAL A 143 -29.08 -19.14 -8.51
CA VAL A 143 -27.66 -19.25 -8.88
C VAL A 143 -27.26 -20.71 -9.00
N THR A 144 -26.79 -21.13 -10.18
CA THR A 144 -26.38 -22.53 -10.38
C THR A 144 -25.14 -22.89 -9.56
N GLY A 145 -25.17 -24.06 -8.92
CA GLY A 145 -24.05 -24.54 -8.12
C GLY A 145 -23.89 -23.85 -6.76
N TRP A 146 -24.89 -23.10 -6.29
CA TRP A 146 -24.83 -22.34 -5.03
C TRP A 146 -24.33 -23.15 -3.83
N ALA A 147 -24.83 -24.39 -3.66
CA ALA A 147 -24.39 -25.26 -2.57
C ALA A 147 -22.87 -25.48 -2.54
N ALA A 148 -22.21 -25.59 -3.69
CA ALA A 148 -20.75 -25.73 -3.74
C ALA A 148 -20.02 -24.43 -3.35
N LEU A 149 -20.61 -23.27 -3.71
CA LEU A 149 -20.09 -21.95 -3.34
C LEU A 149 -20.33 -21.62 -1.85
N SER A 150 -21.35 -22.23 -1.22
CA SER A 150 -21.77 -21.97 0.16
C SER A 150 -21.27 -23.00 1.18
N ASP A 151 -21.17 -24.29 0.82
CA ASP A 151 -20.80 -25.39 1.73
C ASP A 151 -19.28 -25.50 1.99
N GLU A 152 -18.44 -24.91 1.15
CA GLU A 152 -16.98 -24.98 1.28
C GLU A 152 -16.37 -23.94 2.24
N GLY A 153 -17.22 -23.19 2.95
CA GLY A 153 -16.81 -22.25 3.99
C GLY A 153 -16.04 -22.95 5.11
N THR A 154 -14.73 -22.78 5.13
CA THR A 154 -13.91 -23.13 6.29
C THR A 154 -14.35 -22.31 7.51
N GLU A 155 -14.35 -22.93 8.70
CA GLU A 155 -14.76 -22.26 9.94
C GLU A 155 -13.99 -20.95 10.13
N GLY A 156 -14.69 -19.81 10.09
CA GLY A 156 -14.07 -18.48 10.20
C GLY A 156 -14.30 -17.53 9.02
N PHE A 157 -14.96 -17.97 7.95
CA PHE A 157 -15.41 -17.12 6.83
C PHE A 157 -16.91 -16.83 6.88
N GLY A 158 -17.38 -15.88 6.06
CA GLY A 158 -18.80 -15.55 5.97
C GLY A 158 -19.59 -16.58 5.18
N THR A 159 -20.88 -16.74 5.48
CA THR A 159 -21.80 -17.60 4.73
C THR A 159 -22.44 -16.78 3.60
N PRO A 160 -22.19 -17.12 2.32
CA PRO A 160 -22.89 -16.50 1.20
C PRO A 160 -24.41 -16.55 1.37
N GLY A 161 -25.11 -15.51 0.93
CA GLY A 161 -26.57 -15.39 1.04
C GLY A 161 -27.08 -14.68 2.29
N THR A 162 -26.20 -14.42 3.26
CA THR A 162 -26.58 -13.78 4.54
C THR A 162 -27.22 -12.40 4.33
N VAL A 163 -26.70 -11.59 3.41
CA VAL A 163 -27.24 -10.25 3.13
C VAL A 163 -28.61 -10.33 2.47
N GLY A 164 -28.78 -11.18 1.44
CA GLY A 164 -30.07 -11.38 0.77
C GLY A 164 -31.14 -11.87 1.75
N GLN A 165 -30.83 -12.93 2.49
CA GLN A 165 -31.74 -13.51 3.48
C GLN A 165 -32.20 -12.49 4.53
N ARG A 166 -31.28 -11.64 5.03
CA ARG A 166 -31.62 -10.63 6.04
C ARG A 166 -32.55 -9.55 5.49
N ILE A 167 -32.40 -9.18 4.22
CA ILE A 167 -33.28 -8.21 3.57
C ILE A 167 -34.68 -8.82 3.39
N ASP A 168 -34.75 -10.10 3.01
CA ASP A 168 -36.01 -10.84 2.90
C ASP A 168 -36.70 -11.01 4.27
N ASP A 169 -35.94 -11.31 5.33
CA ASP A 169 -36.44 -11.40 6.70
C ASP A 169 -36.98 -10.05 7.21
N ALA A 170 -36.43 -8.93 6.73
CA ALA A 170 -36.94 -7.59 6.99
C ALA A 170 -38.22 -7.26 6.18
N GLY A 171 -38.62 -8.15 5.26
CA GLY A 171 -39.84 -8.02 4.47
C GLY A 171 -39.74 -7.00 3.34
N THR A 172 -38.54 -6.69 2.87
CA THR A 172 -38.33 -5.81 1.71
C THR A 172 -37.80 -6.60 0.52
N CYS A 173 -37.95 -6.05 -0.70
CA CYS A 173 -37.47 -6.72 -1.91
C CYS A 173 -36.09 -6.21 -2.33
N THR A 174 -35.43 -6.97 -3.19
CA THR A 174 -34.20 -6.57 -3.88
C THR A 174 -34.37 -6.74 -5.39
N THR A 175 -33.53 -6.09 -6.20
CA THR A 175 -33.47 -6.30 -7.65
C THR A 175 -32.03 -6.50 -8.09
N ALA A 176 -31.76 -7.59 -8.79
CA ALA A 176 -30.44 -7.93 -9.28
C ALA A 176 -30.40 -7.88 -10.82
N ALA A 177 -29.26 -7.48 -11.38
CA ALA A 177 -29.00 -7.70 -12.79
C ALA A 177 -27.56 -8.09 -13.08
N GLY A 178 -27.41 -9.03 -14.02
CA GLY A 178 -26.16 -9.71 -14.35
C GLY A 178 -25.71 -10.71 -13.26
N PRO A 179 -24.83 -11.67 -13.59
CA PRO A 179 -24.49 -12.78 -12.71
C PRO A 179 -23.95 -12.35 -11.33
N GLY A 180 -23.10 -11.32 -11.29
CA GLY A 180 -22.57 -10.78 -10.04
C GLY A 180 -23.64 -10.19 -9.12
N GLY A 181 -24.63 -9.51 -9.70
CA GLY A 181 -25.77 -8.96 -8.97
C GLY A 181 -26.66 -10.04 -8.37
N ALA A 182 -26.83 -11.16 -9.08
CA ALA A 182 -27.55 -12.33 -8.55
C ALA A 182 -26.83 -12.93 -7.34
N ILE A 183 -25.51 -13.15 -7.44
CA ILE A 183 -24.70 -13.69 -6.34
C ILE A 183 -24.75 -12.78 -5.11
N ALA A 184 -24.65 -11.46 -5.31
CA ALA A 184 -24.64 -10.47 -4.24
C ALA A 184 -25.94 -10.43 -3.41
N LEU A 185 -27.09 -10.70 -4.06
CA LEU A 185 -28.42 -10.55 -3.48
C LEU A 185 -29.17 -11.88 -3.27
N ALA A 186 -28.57 -13.01 -3.66
CA ALA A 186 -29.15 -14.32 -3.40
C ALA A 186 -29.36 -14.53 -1.89
N ASP A 187 -30.40 -15.27 -1.54
CA ASP A 187 -30.62 -15.75 -0.18
C ASP A 187 -29.69 -16.93 0.17
N LEU A 188 -29.88 -17.55 1.33
CA LEU A 188 -29.06 -18.69 1.76
C LEU A 188 -29.21 -19.92 0.84
N ASP A 189 -30.31 -20.04 0.13
CA ASP A 189 -30.59 -21.15 -0.80
C ASP A 189 -30.11 -20.85 -2.24
N GLY A 190 -29.66 -19.61 -2.50
CA GLY A 190 -29.15 -19.18 -3.80
C GLY A 190 -30.22 -18.56 -4.70
N ASP A 191 -31.39 -18.25 -4.15
CA ASP A 191 -32.54 -17.73 -4.88
C ASP A 191 -32.57 -16.20 -4.86
N VAL A 192 -33.04 -15.61 -5.98
CA VAL A 192 -33.18 -14.16 -6.17
C VAL A 192 -34.58 -13.87 -6.69
N ALA A 193 -35.35 -13.07 -5.96
CA ALA A 193 -36.77 -12.84 -6.26
C ALA A 193 -37.02 -12.00 -7.53
N ARG A 194 -36.16 -11.03 -7.85
CA ARG A 194 -36.28 -10.16 -9.04
C ARG A 194 -34.94 -10.03 -9.73
N TYR A 195 -34.77 -10.73 -10.85
CA TYR A 195 -33.54 -10.74 -11.62
C TYR A 195 -33.74 -10.40 -13.10
N SER A 196 -32.79 -9.66 -13.68
CA SER A 196 -32.67 -9.38 -15.12
C SER A 196 -31.30 -9.83 -15.64
N GLN A 197 -31.25 -10.51 -16.79
CA GLN A 197 -29.97 -10.97 -17.35
C GLN A 197 -29.09 -9.82 -17.84
N ASP A 198 -29.70 -8.82 -18.49
CA ASP A 198 -29.02 -7.64 -18.98
C ASP A 198 -29.31 -6.44 -18.06
N PRO A 199 -28.29 -5.83 -17.41
CA PRO A 199 -28.44 -4.59 -16.68
C PRO A 199 -29.00 -3.44 -17.53
N GLY A 200 -28.71 -3.43 -18.85
CA GLY A 200 -29.21 -2.42 -19.79
C GLY A 200 -30.69 -2.57 -20.15
N ALA A 201 -31.29 -3.72 -19.87
CA ALA A 201 -32.71 -3.97 -20.14
C ALA A 201 -33.65 -3.47 -19.04
N LEU A 202 -33.12 -3.15 -17.86
CA LEU A 202 -33.91 -2.65 -16.73
C LEU A 202 -34.54 -1.29 -17.04
N SER A 203 -35.85 -1.17 -16.81
CA SER A 203 -36.55 0.10 -16.94
C SER A 203 -36.30 1.02 -15.74
N THR A 204 -36.67 2.29 -15.87
CA THR A 204 -36.68 3.27 -14.77
C THR A 204 -37.48 2.79 -13.55
N LEU A 205 -38.59 2.09 -13.80
CA LEU A 205 -39.43 1.51 -12.75
C LEU A 205 -38.75 0.31 -12.07
N ASP A 206 -37.99 -0.50 -12.81
CA ASP A 206 -37.32 -1.67 -12.25
C ASP A 206 -36.17 -1.28 -11.33
N LEU A 207 -35.38 -0.27 -11.70
CA LEU A 207 -34.27 0.24 -10.87
C LEU A 207 -34.71 0.75 -9.50
N THR A 208 -36.00 1.03 -9.32
CA THR A 208 -36.56 1.75 -8.16
C THR A 208 -37.68 0.99 -7.46
N ALA A 209 -38.02 -0.20 -7.97
CA ALA A 209 -39.07 -1.03 -7.40
C ALA A 209 -38.71 -1.52 -6.00
N CYS A 210 -37.41 -1.67 -5.72
CA CYS A 210 -36.88 -2.19 -4.48
C CYS A 210 -35.88 -1.21 -3.84
N PRO A 211 -35.75 -1.20 -2.50
CA PRO A 211 -34.81 -0.34 -1.79
C PRO A 211 -33.34 -0.66 -2.08
N ALA A 212 -33.01 -1.89 -2.48
CA ALA A 212 -31.66 -2.28 -2.86
C ALA A 212 -31.66 -2.92 -4.26
N THR A 213 -30.86 -2.32 -5.16
CA THR A 213 -30.65 -2.83 -6.53
C THR A 213 -29.15 -3.03 -6.76
N VAL A 214 -28.74 -4.20 -7.29
CA VAL A 214 -27.33 -4.49 -7.63
C VAL A 214 -27.19 -4.81 -9.11
N LEU A 215 -26.29 -4.10 -9.78
CA LEU A 215 -25.98 -4.22 -11.19
C LEU A 215 -24.53 -4.70 -11.35
N ASP A 216 -24.35 -5.84 -11.99
CA ASP A 216 -23.04 -6.30 -12.46
C ASP A 216 -22.73 -5.68 -13.82
N ALA A 217 -21.78 -4.74 -13.85
CA ALA A 217 -21.37 -4.08 -15.08
C ALA A 217 -20.26 -4.84 -15.84
N GLY A 218 -19.86 -6.02 -15.37
CA GLY A 218 -18.84 -6.87 -15.96
C GLY A 218 -17.42 -6.51 -15.49
N GLU A 219 -16.44 -7.12 -16.15
CA GLU A 219 -15.01 -6.98 -15.83
C GLU A 219 -14.28 -6.21 -16.93
N LEU A 220 -13.36 -5.34 -16.51
CA LEU A 220 -12.51 -4.60 -17.43
C LEU A 220 -11.38 -5.49 -17.95
N PRO A 221 -11.26 -5.69 -19.27
CA PRO A 221 -10.28 -6.60 -19.84
C PRO A 221 -8.85 -6.05 -19.71
N ALA A 222 -7.88 -6.98 -19.88
CA ALA A 222 -6.47 -6.65 -19.84
C ALA A 222 -5.95 -5.96 -21.12
N ASP A 223 -6.55 -6.28 -22.26
CA ASP A 223 -6.23 -5.60 -23.52
C ASP A 223 -6.66 -4.13 -23.46
N ARG A 224 -5.74 -3.21 -23.75
CA ARG A 224 -5.97 -1.77 -23.60
C ARG A 224 -7.10 -1.24 -24.48
N THR A 225 -7.26 -1.79 -25.69
CA THR A 225 -8.30 -1.35 -26.63
C THR A 225 -9.66 -1.81 -26.14
N GLN A 226 -9.77 -3.10 -25.83
CA GLN A 226 -11.00 -3.65 -25.25
C GLN A 226 -11.35 -2.99 -23.92
N ARG A 227 -10.34 -2.58 -23.14
CA ARG A 227 -10.53 -1.86 -21.88
C ARG A 227 -11.12 -0.47 -22.11
N ALA A 228 -10.62 0.27 -23.09
CA ALA A 228 -11.17 1.57 -23.46
C ALA A 228 -12.63 1.47 -23.95
N ASP A 229 -12.94 0.46 -24.76
CA ASP A 229 -14.31 0.18 -25.21
C ASP A 229 -15.23 -0.20 -24.04
N ALA A 230 -14.76 -1.06 -23.13
CA ALA A 230 -15.49 -1.45 -21.93
C ALA A 230 -15.75 -0.25 -20.99
N LEU A 231 -14.78 0.65 -20.82
CA LEU A 231 -14.94 1.89 -20.05
C LEU A 231 -15.95 2.85 -20.70
N THR A 232 -15.95 2.95 -22.02
CA THR A 232 -16.91 3.76 -22.77
C THR A 232 -18.32 3.22 -22.58
N LEU A 233 -18.50 1.90 -22.68
CA LEU A 233 -19.78 1.22 -22.44
C LEU A 233 -20.24 1.40 -20.98
N LEU A 234 -19.33 1.27 -20.02
CA LEU A 234 -19.60 1.51 -18.60
C LEU A 234 -20.11 2.93 -18.38
N ASP A 235 -19.44 3.96 -18.91
CA ASP A 235 -19.84 5.35 -18.71
C ASP A 235 -21.22 5.65 -19.33
N GLN A 236 -21.51 5.06 -20.51
CA GLN A 236 -22.83 5.14 -21.14
C GLN A 236 -23.93 4.52 -20.26
N ARG A 237 -23.68 3.34 -19.69
CA ARG A 237 -24.60 2.66 -18.75
C ARG A 237 -24.81 3.50 -17.48
N LEU A 238 -23.73 4.01 -16.89
CA LEU A 238 -23.81 4.91 -15.73
C LEU A 238 -24.66 6.15 -16.05
N SER A 239 -24.48 6.74 -17.23
CA SER A 239 -25.26 7.90 -17.71
C SER A 239 -26.76 7.59 -17.79
N GLN A 240 -27.12 6.38 -18.22
CA GLN A 240 -28.51 5.91 -18.25
C GLN A 240 -29.07 5.72 -16.82
N VAL A 241 -28.33 5.07 -15.93
CA VAL A 241 -28.74 4.86 -14.53
C VAL A 241 -28.98 6.18 -13.82
N ILE A 242 -28.01 7.10 -13.83
CA ILE A 242 -28.13 8.37 -13.08
C ILE A 242 -29.22 9.31 -13.60
N ARG A 243 -29.68 9.11 -14.85
CA ARG A 243 -30.82 9.84 -15.44
C ARG A 243 -32.17 9.20 -15.08
N SER A 244 -32.16 7.90 -14.80
CA SER A 244 -33.35 7.08 -14.59
C SER A 244 -33.79 7.03 -13.14
N VAL A 245 -32.84 7.13 -12.20
CA VAL A 245 -33.14 7.07 -10.77
C VAL A 245 -33.84 8.35 -10.25
N PRO A 246 -34.80 8.23 -9.31
CA PRO A 246 -35.48 9.32 -8.65
C PRO A 246 -34.54 10.20 -7.83
N ILE A 247 -34.97 11.44 -7.59
CA ILE A 247 -34.33 12.34 -6.63
C ILE A 247 -34.28 11.67 -5.26
N GLY A 248 -33.12 11.71 -4.62
CA GLY A 248 -32.88 11.06 -3.33
C GLY A 248 -32.19 9.70 -3.43
N THR A 249 -32.19 9.03 -4.58
CA THR A 249 -31.53 7.71 -4.75
C THR A 249 -30.02 7.85 -4.66
N HIS A 250 -29.39 6.94 -3.92
CA HIS A 250 -27.94 6.77 -3.86
C HIS A 250 -27.49 5.81 -4.96
N VAL A 251 -26.52 6.22 -5.77
CA VAL A 251 -25.86 5.38 -6.77
C VAL A 251 -24.42 5.16 -6.32
N LEU A 252 -24.10 3.91 -5.98
CA LEU A 252 -22.77 3.45 -5.62
C LEU A 252 -22.11 2.82 -6.85
N VAL A 253 -20.92 3.28 -7.23
CA VAL A 253 -20.09 2.63 -8.25
C VAL A 253 -18.83 2.14 -7.58
N ALA A 254 -18.53 0.84 -7.66
CA ALA A 254 -17.41 0.23 -6.98
C ALA A 254 -16.63 -0.72 -7.89
N GLY A 255 -15.30 -0.66 -7.82
CA GLY A 255 -14.45 -1.76 -8.24
C GLY A 255 -14.60 -2.93 -7.27
N VAL A 256 -14.85 -4.14 -7.78
CA VAL A 256 -15.18 -5.30 -6.93
C VAL A 256 -14.09 -6.38 -6.88
N SER A 257 -13.30 -6.57 -7.94
CA SER A 257 -12.30 -7.66 -8.04
C SER A 257 -11.00 -7.16 -8.65
N ASP A 258 -9.88 -7.83 -8.38
CA ASP A 258 -8.57 -7.50 -8.96
C ASP A 258 -8.60 -7.56 -10.49
N SER A 259 -7.70 -6.82 -11.15
CA SER A 259 -7.64 -6.77 -12.60
C SER A 259 -6.99 -8.03 -13.20
N PRO A 260 -7.48 -8.56 -14.33
CA PRO A 260 -6.80 -9.61 -15.11
C PRO A 260 -5.39 -9.22 -15.58
N THR A 261 -5.05 -7.93 -15.57
CA THR A 261 -3.70 -7.42 -15.88
C THR A 261 -2.68 -7.68 -14.77
N GLY A 262 -3.09 -8.20 -13.61
CA GLY A 262 -2.24 -8.33 -12.43
C GLY A 262 -2.02 -7.01 -11.66
N GLU A 263 -2.72 -5.93 -12.04
CA GLU A 263 -2.76 -4.71 -11.23
C GLU A 263 -3.45 -5.00 -9.89
N THR A 264 -2.66 -5.02 -8.82
CA THR A 264 -3.13 -5.18 -7.45
C THR A 264 -3.10 -3.83 -6.76
N GLY A 265 -4.23 -3.40 -6.18
CA GLY A 265 -4.34 -2.04 -5.66
C GLY A 265 -5.70 -1.70 -5.07
N LEU A 266 -5.79 -0.54 -4.41
CA LEU A 266 -7.09 -0.03 -3.99
C LEU A 266 -7.87 0.47 -5.20
N GLN A 267 -9.14 0.06 -5.29
CA GLN A 267 -10.01 0.35 -6.43
C GLN A 267 -10.91 1.56 -6.19
N VAL A 268 -11.66 1.96 -7.21
CA VAL A 268 -12.56 3.12 -7.12
C VAL A 268 -13.81 2.75 -6.33
N VAL A 269 -14.25 3.62 -5.41
CA VAL A 269 -15.65 3.63 -4.94
C VAL A 269 -16.18 5.06 -4.89
N VAL A 270 -17.38 5.25 -5.44
CA VAL A 270 -18.07 6.54 -5.54
C VAL A 270 -19.49 6.36 -5.08
N GLU A 271 -19.94 7.24 -4.20
CA GLU A 271 -21.34 7.42 -3.83
C GLU A 271 -21.82 8.74 -4.42
N TRP A 272 -22.91 8.69 -5.18
CA TRP A 272 -23.52 9.86 -5.77
C TRP A 272 -25.02 9.86 -5.54
N ARG A 273 -25.54 10.97 -5.03
CA ARG A 273 -26.96 11.14 -4.76
C ARG A 273 -27.65 11.99 -5.83
N ARG A 274 -28.75 11.47 -6.39
CA ARG A 274 -29.57 12.21 -7.36
C ARG A 274 -30.23 13.42 -6.69
N GLY A 275 -30.03 14.61 -7.27
CA GLY A 275 -30.56 15.87 -6.73
C GLY A 275 -29.61 16.61 -5.79
N GLY A 276 -28.41 16.06 -5.57
CA GLY A 276 -27.38 16.65 -4.71
C GLY A 276 -27.24 15.87 -3.41
N GLY A 277 -25.99 15.64 -3.00
CA GLY A 277 -25.62 14.96 -1.75
C GLY A 277 -24.40 15.60 -1.12
N GLU A 278 -23.94 15.01 -0.01
CA GLU A 278 -22.70 15.45 0.63
C GLU A 278 -21.49 15.11 -0.24
N VAL A 279 -20.56 16.05 -0.33
CA VAL A 279 -19.29 15.88 -1.03
C VAL A 279 -18.19 15.63 0.01
N GLY A 280 -17.84 14.36 0.21
CA GLY A 280 -16.91 13.96 1.25
C GLY A 280 -16.08 12.72 0.93
N TRP A 281 -15.37 12.26 1.96
CA TRP A 281 -14.65 11.00 1.94
C TRP A 281 -15.50 9.89 2.55
N LEU A 282 -15.75 8.85 1.75
CA LEU A 282 -16.39 7.62 2.20
C LEU A 282 -15.55 6.94 3.28
N SER A 283 -16.19 6.47 4.33
CA SER A 283 -15.56 5.73 5.42
C SER A 283 -16.52 4.66 5.94
N SER A 284 -15.99 3.73 6.71
CA SER A 284 -16.78 2.70 7.38
C SER A 284 -16.25 2.45 8.78
N GLY A 285 -17.11 1.91 9.66
CA GLY A 285 -16.71 1.45 10.99
C GLY A 285 -15.64 0.35 10.96
N SER A 286 -15.55 -0.38 9.84
CA SER A 286 -14.62 -1.49 9.61
C SER A 286 -13.19 -1.01 9.39
N THR A 287 -13.01 0.03 8.57
CA THR A 287 -11.68 0.59 8.30
C THR A 287 -11.29 1.69 9.26
N ARG A 288 -12.28 2.43 9.79
CA ARG A 288 -12.12 3.65 10.61
C ARG A 288 -11.21 4.68 9.95
N ARG A 289 -11.17 4.66 8.61
CA ARG A 289 -10.26 5.47 7.81
C ARG A 289 -11.03 6.24 6.75
N PRO A 290 -10.95 7.58 6.75
CA PRO A 290 -11.52 8.38 5.68
C PRO A 290 -10.91 8.02 4.33
N GLY A 291 -11.77 7.73 3.36
CA GLY A 291 -11.43 7.41 1.99
C GLY A 291 -10.92 5.99 1.77
N ILE A 292 -11.08 5.06 2.71
CA ILE A 292 -10.81 3.62 2.50
C ILE A 292 -11.97 2.78 3.06
N VAL A 293 -12.48 1.85 2.27
CA VAL A 293 -13.58 0.93 2.63
C VAL A 293 -13.29 -0.48 2.14
N THR A 294 -14.14 -1.46 2.45
CA THR A 294 -13.99 -2.88 2.07
C THR A 294 -15.23 -3.41 1.35
N LEU A 295 -15.13 -4.55 0.66
CA LEU A 295 -16.29 -5.21 0.02
C LEU A 295 -17.42 -5.54 0.99
N ALA A 296 -17.08 -6.00 2.20
CA ALA A 296 -18.05 -6.30 3.24
C ALA A 296 -18.89 -5.07 3.64
N ASP A 297 -18.31 -3.85 3.53
CA ASP A 297 -19.01 -2.60 3.79
C ASP A 297 -20.12 -2.34 2.76
N LEU A 298 -19.95 -2.80 1.50
CA LEU A 298 -21.00 -2.72 0.48
C LEU A 298 -22.18 -3.63 0.85
N GLY A 299 -21.91 -4.87 1.28
CA GLY A 299 -22.95 -5.79 1.76
C GLY A 299 -23.73 -5.23 2.95
N ALA A 300 -23.04 -4.64 3.92
CA ALA A 300 -23.68 -3.98 5.06
C ALA A 300 -24.50 -2.74 4.65
N THR A 301 -24.06 -2.00 3.62
CA THR A 301 -24.80 -0.85 3.08
C THR A 301 -26.09 -1.31 2.38
N LEU A 302 -26.04 -2.41 1.63
CA LEU A 302 -27.23 -3.01 1.00
C LEU A 302 -28.23 -3.53 2.06
N ALA A 303 -27.74 -4.23 3.09
CA ALA A 303 -28.57 -4.68 4.21
C ALA A 303 -29.26 -3.50 4.92
N GLN A 304 -28.52 -2.42 5.20
CA GLN A 304 -29.10 -1.21 5.79
C GLN A 304 -30.16 -0.57 4.89
N ALA A 305 -29.91 -0.48 3.58
CA ALA A 305 -30.88 0.04 2.62
C ALA A 305 -32.16 -0.82 2.58
N GLY A 306 -32.03 -2.14 2.70
CA GLY A 306 -33.15 -3.07 2.85
C GLY A 306 -33.83 -3.06 4.22
N GLY A 307 -33.41 -2.19 5.15
CA GLY A 307 -33.96 -2.10 6.51
C GLY A 307 -33.55 -3.25 7.43
N ALA A 308 -32.57 -4.07 7.03
CA ALA A 308 -32.09 -5.20 7.81
C ALA A 308 -31.07 -4.80 8.88
N ASP A 309 -30.98 -5.61 9.94
CA ASP A 309 -29.96 -5.42 10.97
C ASP A 309 -28.58 -5.85 10.46
N THR A 310 -27.59 -5.01 10.74
CA THR A 310 -26.21 -5.12 10.26
C THR A 310 -25.23 -5.46 11.38
N SER A 311 -25.72 -5.68 12.61
CA SER A 311 -24.96 -5.91 13.84
C SER A 311 -23.98 -7.10 13.78
N ASP A 312 -24.36 -8.19 13.11
CA ASP A 312 -23.53 -9.41 13.00
C ASP A 312 -22.69 -9.47 11.71
N LEU A 313 -22.75 -8.45 10.86
CA LEU A 313 -21.91 -8.37 9.67
C LEU A 313 -20.52 -7.83 10.06
N ASP A 314 -19.46 -8.40 9.48
CA ASP A 314 -18.09 -7.92 9.70
C ASP A 314 -17.90 -6.54 9.02
N GLY A 315 -18.61 -6.29 7.91
CA GLY A 315 -18.66 -4.99 7.23
C GLY A 315 -19.60 -3.99 7.88
N SER A 316 -19.39 -2.70 7.61
CA SER A 316 -20.17 -1.59 8.16
C SER A 316 -20.74 -0.71 7.06
N PRO A 317 -21.99 -0.21 7.20
CA PRO A 317 -22.57 0.69 6.22
C PRO A 317 -21.66 1.89 5.95
N LEU A 318 -21.62 2.31 4.69
CA LEU A 318 -20.83 3.45 4.27
C LEU A 318 -21.38 4.74 4.88
N VAL A 319 -20.46 5.57 5.38
CA VAL A 319 -20.77 6.90 5.91
C VAL A 319 -19.86 7.94 5.29
N VAL A 320 -20.36 9.17 5.17
CA VAL A 320 -19.56 10.31 4.76
C VAL A 320 -18.89 10.90 6.01
N SER A 321 -17.56 10.85 6.06
CA SER A 321 -16.81 11.20 7.28
C SER A 321 -16.39 12.67 7.34
N SER A 322 -15.72 13.14 6.30
CA SER A 322 -15.09 14.46 6.24
C SER A 322 -15.30 15.08 4.88
N GLU A 323 -15.56 16.39 4.86
CA GLU A 323 -15.73 17.17 3.65
C GLU A 323 -14.50 17.08 2.73
N ARG A 324 -14.74 16.78 1.45
CA ARG A 324 -13.68 16.69 0.46
C ARG A 324 -13.44 18.07 -0.16
N ARG A 325 -12.42 18.77 0.35
CA ARG A 325 -12.03 20.11 -0.10
C ARG A 325 -11.07 20.15 -1.29
N MET A 326 -11.01 19.08 -2.09
CA MET A 326 -10.12 18.95 -3.25
C MET A 326 -10.94 19.02 -4.54
N SER A 327 -10.37 19.60 -5.59
CA SER A 327 -10.97 19.47 -6.93
C SER A 327 -11.02 18.01 -7.37
N THR A 328 -11.85 17.70 -8.35
CA THR A 328 -11.94 16.34 -8.93
C THR A 328 -10.58 15.86 -9.42
N ASP A 329 -9.85 16.69 -10.18
CA ASP A 329 -8.51 16.34 -10.67
C ASP A 329 -7.56 15.99 -9.53
N ARG A 330 -7.50 16.84 -8.49
CA ARG A 330 -6.66 16.60 -7.30
C ARG A 330 -7.10 15.37 -6.51
N THR A 331 -8.38 15.02 -6.55
CA THR A 331 -8.91 13.84 -5.87
C THR A 331 -8.46 12.57 -6.57
N VAL A 332 -8.67 12.50 -7.89
CA VAL A 332 -8.23 11.35 -8.72
C VAL A 332 -6.73 11.16 -8.58
N GLU A 333 -5.96 12.23 -8.72
CA GLU A 333 -4.50 12.19 -8.56
C GLU A 333 -4.07 11.75 -7.15
N ASN A 334 -4.70 12.30 -6.11
CA ASN A 334 -4.42 11.91 -4.74
C ASN A 334 -4.69 10.41 -4.48
N ARG A 335 -5.69 9.83 -5.13
CA ARG A 335 -6.02 8.41 -4.99
C ARG A 335 -5.08 7.52 -5.80
N ARG A 336 -4.66 7.94 -7.00
CA ARG A 336 -3.58 7.26 -7.76
C ARG A 336 -2.29 7.16 -6.94
N TYR A 337 -1.87 8.24 -6.28
CA TYR A 337 -0.68 8.19 -5.40
C TYR A 337 -0.82 7.26 -4.19
N LEU A 338 -2.03 6.98 -3.71
CA LEU A 338 -2.21 6.00 -2.65
C LEU A 338 -2.00 4.57 -3.16
N THR A 339 -2.33 4.29 -4.42
CA THR A 339 -2.00 3.03 -5.08
C THR A 339 -0.48 2.85 -5.17
N GLU A 340 0.25 3.89 -5.60
CA GLU A 340 1.73 3.90 -5.64
C GLU A 340 2.35 3.56 -4.28
N MET A 341 1.85 4.17 -3.20
CA MET A 341 2.29 3.86 -1.84
C MET A 341 2.17 2.36 -1.52
N THR A 342 1.05 1.75 -1.92
CA THR A 342 0.75 0.34 -1.61
C THR A 342 1.51 -0.64 -2.50
N THR A 343 1.93 -0.23 -3.69
CA THR A 343 2.76 -1.05 -4.61
C THR A 343 4.24 -0.98 -4.22
N ILE A 344 4.73 0.21 -3.87
CA ILE A 344 6.15 0.44 -3.58
C ILE A 344 6.57 -0.09 -2.19
N SER A 345 5.72 0.09 -1.17
CA SER A 345 6.10 -0.24 0.22
C SER A 345 6.50 -1.71 0.42
N PRO A 346 5.75 -2.71 -0.10
CA PRO A 346 6.12 -4.12 0.01
C PRO A 346 7.46 -4.46 -0.66
N GLN A 347 7.81 -3.77 -1.75
CA GLN A 347 9.06 -3.98 -2.49
C GLN A 347 10.27 -3.36 -1.77
N LEU A 348 10.11 -2.17 -1.19
CA LEU A 348 11.18 -1.49 -0.45
C LEU A 348 11.48 -2.14 0.90
N LEU A 349 10.48 -2.72 1.54
CA LEU A 349 10.60 -3.33 2.87
C LEU A 349 11.77 -4.35 2.99
N PRO A 350 11.85 -5.42 2.16
CA PRO A 350 12.94 -6.39 2.25
C PRO A 350 14.30 -5.74 1.95
N VAL A 351 14.37 -4.82 0.97
CA VAL A 351 15.60 -4.09 0.64
C VAL A 351 16.13 -3.32 1.85
N LEU A 352 15.26 -2.59 2.54
CA LEU A 352 15.62 -1.81 3.73
C LEU A 352 16.09 -2.71 4.88
N LEU A 353 15.35 -3.78 5.17
CA LEU A 353 15.67 -4.70 6.27
C LEU A 353 16.96 -5.48 5.99
N LEU A 354 17.15 -5.99 4.78
CA LEU A 354 18.36 -6.71 4.39
C LEU A 354 19.59 -5.80 4.38
N THR A 355 19.45 -4.56 3.89
CA THR A 355 20.55 -3.57 3.91
C THR A 355 20.94 -3.22 5.35
N ALA A 356 19.96 -2.95 6.22
CA ALA A 356 20.21 -2.65 7.63
C ALA A 356 20.81 -3.86 8.37
N ALA A 357 20.28 -5.06 8.16
CA ALA A 357 20.78 -6.30 8.75
C ALA A 357 22.20 -6.63 8.27
N GLY A 358 22.46 -6.53 6.97
CA GLY A 358 23.78 -6.73 6.36
C GLY A 358 24.82 -5.76 6.93
N ALA A 359 24.48 -4.47 7.01
CA ALA A 359 25.36 -3.46 7.60
C ALA A 359 25.66 -3.75 9.08
N ALA A 360 24.64 -4.15 9.86
CA ALA A 360 24.83 -4.57 11.25
C ALA A 360 25.73 -5.80 11.37
N LEU A 361 25.55 -6.82 10.51
CA LEU A 361 26.39 -8.02 10.49
C LEU A 361 27.84 -7.68 10.17
N VAL A 362 28.11 -6.81 9.18
CA VAL A 362 29.46 -6.35 8.84
C VAL A 362 30.10 -5.60 10.03
N ALA A 363 29.34 -4.72 10.69
CA ALA A 363 29.81 -4.00 11.87
C ALA A 363 30.16 -4.96 13.03
N LEU A 364 29.33 -5.97 13.28
CA LEU A 364 29.56 -6.98 14.31
C LEU A 364 30.72 -7.92 13.95
N ALA A 365 30.85 -8.33 12.68
CA ALA A 365 31.95 -9.13 12.17
C ALA A 365 33.29 -8.40 12.35
N THR A 366 33.32 -7.09 12.06
CA THR A 366 34.49 -6.23 12.28
C THR A 366 34.95 -6.26 13.75
N VAL A 367 34.01 -6.17 14.69
CA VAL A 367 34.29 -6.28 16.13
C VAL A 367 34.76 -7.69 16.50
N ALA A 368 34.12 -8.73 15.97
CA ALA A 368 34.46 -10.12 16.24
C ALA A 368 35.87 -10.47 15.75
N VAL A 369 36.23 -10.07 14.53
CA VAL A 369 37.57 -10.26 13.94
C VAL A 369 38.63 -9.51 14.75
N ALA A 370 38.37 -8.25 15.12
CA ALA A 370 39.29 -7.49 15.96
C ALA A 370 39.54 -8.17 17.32
N ARG A 371 38.48 -8.69 17.96
CA ARG A 371 38.59 -9.47 19.21
C ARG A 371 39.36 -10.77 19.02
N ARG A 372 39.10 -11.54 17.96
CA ARG A 372 39.83 -12.78 17.64
C ARG A 372 41.32 -12.51 17.43
N ARG A 373 41.65 -11.41 16.75
CA ARG A 373 43.05 -10.96 16.53
C ARG A 373 43.66 -10.25 17.74
N ARG A 374 42.94 -10.13 18.86
CA ARG A 374 43.35 -9.40 20.08
C ARG A 374 43.77 -7.95 19.80
N ARG A 375 43.17 -7.30 18.80
CA ARG A 375 43.41 -5.90 18.42
C ARG A 375 42.28 -5.00 18.88
N THR A 376 42.61 -3.78 19.29
CA THR A 376 41.63 -2.72 19.50
C THR A 376 41.37 -1.99 18.18
N PRO A 377 40.13 -1.88 17.69
CA PRO A 377 39.85 -1.15 16.46
C PRO A 377 40.26 0.32 16.57
N ALA A 378 40.68 0.91 15.45
CA ALA A 378 41.03 2.34 15.38
C ALA A 378 39.83 3.22 15.82
N PRO A 379 40.05 4.43 16.36
CA PRO A 379 38.96 5.31 16.79
C PRO A 379 37.92 5.59 15.70
N ALA A 380 38.37 5.79 14.46
CA ALA A 380 37.52 5.92 13.27
C ALA A 380 36.58 4.71 13.09
N THR A 381 37.13 3.50 13.05
CA THR A 381 36.35 2.26 12.91
C THR A 381 35.36 2.07 14.05
N ARG A 382 35.74 2.40 15.29
CA ARG A 382 34.83 2.35 16.44
C ARG A 382 33.62 3.26 16.25
N ARG A 383 33.84 4.51 15.86
CA ARG A 383 32.75 5.47 15.59
C ARG A 383 31.86 5.01 14.44
N ALA A 384 32.45 4.48 13.35
CA ALA A 384 31.70 3.94 12.23
C ALA A 384 30.81 2.75 12.65
N VAL A 385 31.34 1.79 13.41
CA VAL A 385 30.55 0.66 13.96
C VAL A 385 29.41 1.17 14.85
N LEU A 386 29.67 2.13 15.74
CA LEU A 386 28.60 2.72 16.56
C LEU A 386 27.55 3.44 15.71
N ALA A 387 27.95 4.14 14.65
CA ALA A 387 27.05 4.87 13.78
C ALA A 387 26.15 3.92 12.99
N VAL A 388 26.71 2.87 12.38
CA VAL A 388 25.95 1.84 11.66
C VAL A 388 24.94 1.15 12.56
N LEU A 389 25.35 0.70 13.75
CA LEU A 389 24.43 0.03 14.67
C LEU A 389 23.37 1.00 15.22
N LEU A 390 23.71 2.26 15.47
CA LEU A 390 22.74 3.26 15.94
C LEU A 390 21.71 3.59 14.85
N LEU A 391 22.14 3.73 13.60
CA LEU A 391 21.24 3.89 12.45
C LEU A 391 20.32 2.66 12.33
N GLY A 392 20.85 1.44 12.44
CA GLY A 392 20.04 0.22 12.40
C GLY A 392 18.97 0.12 13.49
N VAL A 393 19.26 0.61 14.71
CA VAL A 393 18.25 0.71 15.79
C VAL A 393 17.19 1.78 15.49
N CYS A 394 17.58 2.85 14.80
CA CYS A 394 16.68 3.95 14.44
C CYS A 394 15.92 3.70 13.13
N THR A 395 16.26 2.66 12.36
CA THR A 395 15.61 2.30 11.10
C THR A 395 14.08 2.20 11.23
N PRO A 396 13.51 1.50 12.24
CA PRO A 396 12.06 1.38 12.33
C PRO A 396 11.33 2.71 12.52
N VAL A 397 11.81 3.54 13.44
CA VAL A 397 11.22 4.86 13.71
C VAL A 397 11.47 5.83 12.55
N GLY A 398 12.61 5.73 11.85
CA GLY A 398 12.89 6.50 10.65
C GLY A 398 11.92 6.17 9.51
N ALA A 399 11.59 4.90 9.30
CA ALA A 399 10.61 4.48 8.30
C ALA A 399 9.18 4.93 8.63
N HIS A 400 8.81 5.06 9.90
CA HIS A 400 7.51 5.66 10.31
C HIS A 400 7.51 7.17 10.09
N LEU A 401 8.57 7.87 10.51
CA LEU A 401 8.68 9.31 10.33
C LEU A 401 8.79 9.73 8.86
N ALA A 402 9.29 8.86 7.98
CA ALA A 402 9.29 9.10 6.53
C ALA A 402 7.87 9.35 5.99
N ALA A 403 6.83 8.78 6.62
CA ALA A 403 5.44 9.00 6.23
C ALA A 403 5.00 10.47 6.32
N LEU A 404 5.66 11.28 7.17
CA LEU A 404 5.36 12.71 7.32
C LEU A 404 5.61 13.50 6.03
N SER A 405 6.51 13.03 5.16
CA SER A 405 6.78 13.71 3.90
C SER A 405 5.74 13.45 2.82
N ARG A 406 4.84 12.46 3.03
CA ARG A 406 3.94 11.96 1.99
C ARG A 406 4.69 11.59 0.72
N TRP A 407 5.81 10.89 0.87
CA TRP A 407 6.73 10.53 -0.21
C TRP A 407 6.07 9.91 -1.45
N TRP A 408 4.93 9.24 -1.28
CA TRP A 408 4.14 8.63 -2.35
C TRP A 408 3.48 9.64 -3.30
N GLY A 409 3.29 10.89 -2.89
CA GLY A 409 2.81 11.96 -3.77
C GLY A 409 3.92 12.70 -4.51
N SER A 410 5.15 12.19 -4.50
CA SER A 410 6.28 12.78 -5.22
C SER A 410 6.32 12.24 -6.66
N PRO A 411 6.78 13.05 -7.65
CA PRO A 411 7.01 12.57 -9.01
C PRO A 411 8.01 11.39 -9.11
N ALA A 412 8.83 11.20 -8.08
CA ALA A 412 9.80 10.12 -7.96
C ALA A 412 9.63 9.41 -6.60
N PRO A 413 8.55 8.63 -6.40
CA PRO A 413 8.13 8.15 -5.08
C PRO A 413 9.16 7.22 -4.44
N LEU A 414 9.84 6.36 -5.22
CA LEU A 414 10.93 5.50 -4.74
C LEU A 414 12.12 6.30 -4.18
N PHE A 415 12.56 7.32 -4.91
CA PHE A 415 13.67 8.19 -4.50
C PHE A 415 13.28 9.03 -3.28
N ALA A 416 12.05 9.56 -3.27
CA ALA A 416 11.50 10.30 -2.15
C ALA A 416 11.40 9.42 -0.90
N ALA A 417 10.86 8.20 -1.01
CA ALA A 417 10.74 7.25 0.09
C ALA A 417 12.11 6.97 0.73
N THR A 418 13.09 6.64 -0.11
CA THR A 418 14.46 6.33 0.30
C THR A 418 15.14 7.54 0.95
N GLY A 419 15.04 8.71 0.32
CA GLY A 419 15.61 9.95 0.84
C GLY A 419 15.05 10.35 2.20
N TRP A 420 13.72 10.36 2.34
CA TRP A 420 13.04 10.72 3.58
C TRP A 420 13.27 9.68 4.69
N TYR A 421 13.29 8.40 4.36
CA TYR A 421 13.66 7.33 5.30
C TYR A 421 15.07 7.54 5.87
N VAL A 422 16.08 7.73 5.01
CA VAL A 422 17.46 7.88 5.47
C VAL A 422 17.64 9.19 6.25
N LEU A 423 17.01 10.27 5.80
CA LEU A 423 17.03 11.54 6.51
C LEU A 423 16.43 11.41 7.91
N ALA A 424 15.22 10.86 8.03
CA ALA A 424 14.54 10.67 9.31
C ALA A 424 15.34 9.74 10.24
N THR A 425 15.85 8.62 9.73
CA THR A 425 16.69 7.68 10.49
C THR A 425 17.96 8.37 11.02
N THR A 426 18.61 9.19 10.20
CA THR A 426 19.82 9.93 10.58
C THR A 426 19.52 11.00 11.63
N ILE A 427 18.42 11.74 11.48
CA ILE A 427 17.97 12.74 12.46
C ILE A 427 17.69 12.07 13.81
N VAL A 428 16.97 10.95 13.83
CA VAL A 428 16.69 10.23 15.07
C VAL A 428 17.96 9.67 15.69
N ALA A 429 18.89 9.13 14.91
CA ALA A 429 20.17 8.66 15.42
C ALA A 429 21.01 9.79 16.03
N LEU A 430 21.03 10.97 15.40
CA LEU A 430 21.66 12.18 15.95
C LEU A 430 21.00 12.63 17.25
N ALA A 431 19.67 12.69 17.28
CA ALA A 431 18.90 13.06 18.46
C ALA A 431 19.13 12.07 19.60
N ALA A 432 19.06 10.76 19.33
CA ALA A 432 19.35 9.71 20.31
C ALA A 432 20.79 9.83 20.84
N TRP A 433 21.76 10.10 19.98
CA TRP A 433 23.14 10.34 20.41
C TRP A 433 23.25 11.57 21.30
N LEU A 434 22.64 12.70 20.94
CA LEU A 434 22.64 13.95 21.72
C LEU A 434 21.95 13.76 23.08
N VAL A 435 20.76 13.15 23.10
CA VAL A 435 20.01 12.83 24.33
C VAL A 435 20.83 11.89 25.21
N SER A 436 21.54 10.91 24.64
CA SER A 436 22.41 10.03 25.42
C SER A 436 23.46 10.79 26.24
N ARG A 437 23.88 11.99 25.80
CA ARG A 437 24.87 12.83 26.49
C ARG A 437 24.32 13.45 27.78
N VAL A 438 23.02 13.72 27.87
CA VAL A 438 22.38 14.25 29.08
C VAL A 438 21.89 13.16 30.03
N LEU A 439 21.72 11.93 29.55
CA LEU A 439 21.32 10.78 30.37
C LEU A 439 22.42 10.31 31.35
N PRO A 440 22.04 9.69 32.49
CA PRO A 440 22.99 9.23 33.51
C PRO A 440 24.10 8.34 32.95
N ARG A 441 25.35 8.60 33.35
CA ARG A 441 26.51 7.80 32.88
C ARG A 441 26.31 6.32 33.20
N GLY A 442 26.43 5.45 32.19
CA GLY A 442 26.23 4.02 32.37
C GLY A 442 26.03 3.27 31.05
N ARG A 443 25.85 1.95 31.15
CA ARG A 443 25.68 1.06 30.00
C ARG A 443 24.33 1.17 29.30
N TRP A 444 23.34 1.84 29.91
CA TRP A 444 21.98 1.96 29.36
C TRP A 444 21.78 3.18 28.45
N ARG A 445 22.67 4.17 28.46
CA ARG A 445 22.42 5.51 27.88
C ARG A 445 21.95 5.51 26.43
N LEU A 446 22.70 4.83 25.56
CA LEU A 446 22.44 4.90 24.13
C LEU A 446 21.23 4.05 23.75
N ALA A 447 21.12 2.85 24.35
CA ALA A 447 19.94 2.00 24.22
C ALA A 447 18.67 2.73 24.65
N ALA A 448 18.70 3.40 25.81
CA ALA A 448 17.56 4.13 26.35
C ALA A 448 17.16 5.34 25.51
N ALA A 449 18.13 6.07 24.95
CA ALA A 449 17.84 7.21 24.09
C ALA A 449 17.18 6.79 22.77
N ALA A 450 17.71 5.76 22.10
CA ALA A 450 17.17 5.26 20.84
C ALA A 450 15.81 4.55 21.04
N ALA A 451 15.71 3.70 22.06
CA ALA A 451 14.45 3.05 22.44
C ALA A 451 13.40 4.06 22.90
N GLY A 452 13.80 5.09 23.66
CA GLY A 452 12.92 6.17 24.09
C GLY A 452 12.36 6.99 22.94
N ALA A 453 13.20 7.34 21.94
CA ALA A 453 12.74 8.03 20.74
C ALA A 453 11.73 7.18 19.96
N THR A 454 12.03 5.90 19.74
CA THR A 454 11.14 4.96 19.05
C THR A 454 9.82 4.78 19.78
N TRP A 455 9.87 4.50 21.08
CA TRP A 455 8.68 4.35 21.92
C TRP A 455 7.82 5.61 21.94
N LEU A 456 8.43 6.80 22.04
CA LEU A 456 7.69 8.06 22.06
C LEU A 456 6.99 8.32 20.73
N VAL A 457 7.69 8.19 19.60
CA VAL A 457 7.10 8.43 18.27
C VAL A 457 5.94 7.48 18.02
N LEU A 458 6.11 6.19 18.29
CA LEU A 458 5.04 5.21 18.10
C LEU A 458 3.89 5.41 19.09
N THR A 459 4.17 5.78 20.34
CA THR A 459 3.11 6.12 21.31
C THR A 459 2.27 7.29 20.82
N VAL A 460 2.92 8.36 20.34
CA VAL A 460 2.23 9.52 19.76
C VAL A 460 1.42 9.10 18.53
N ASP A 461 2.02 8.30 17.65
CA ASP A 461 1.34 7.79 16.47
C ASP A 461 0.06 7.03 16.82
N GLY A 462 0.15 6.06 17.73
CA GLY A 462 -0.98 5.26 18.20
C GLY A 462 -2.11 6.09 18.80
N VAL A 463 -1.80 7.07 19.67
CA VAL A 463 -2.84 7.94 20.25
C VAL A 463 -3.45 8.93 19.25
N THR A 464 -2.77 9.19 18.12
CA THR A 464 -3.26 10.06 17.04
C THR A 464 -3.93 9.29 15.89
N GLY A 465 -4.15 7.98 16.03
CA GLY A 465 -4.84 7.17 15.03
C GLY A 465 -3.92 6.50 13.99
N THR A 466 -2.65 6.27 14.32
CA THR A 466 -1.67 5.51 13.51
C THR A 466 -1.36 6.09 12.12
N VAL A 467 -1.35 7.42 12.01
CA VAL A 467 -1.11 8.15 10.76
C VAL A 467 0.26 7.84 10.15
N LEU A 468 1.31 7.73 10.98
CA LEU A 468 2.66 7.41 10.52
C LEU A 468 2.76 5.97 10.04
N GLN A 469 2.17 5.02 10.78
CA GLN A 469 2.16 3.63 10.36
C GLN A 469 1.51 3.47 8.99
N GLN A 470 0.40 4.15 8.72
CA GLN A 470 -0.33 4.01 7.44
C GLN A 470 0.48 4.44 6.21
N GLY A 471 1.40 5.40 6.35
CA GLY A 471 2.30 5.84 5.27
C GLY A 471 3.73 5.30 5.40
N SER A 472 3.96 4.39 6.35
CA SER A 472 5.28 3.85 6.61
C SER A 472 5.59 2.70 5.66
N ILE A 473 6.85 2.62 5.25
CA ILE A 473 7.39 1.46 4.50
C ILE A 473 7.34 0.17 5.36
N LEU A 474 7.35 0.29 6.70
CA LEU A 474 7.18 -0.82 7.65
C LEU A 474 5.71 -1.03 8.07
N GLY A 475 4.81 -0.18 7.59
CA GLY A 475 3.41 -0.18 7.94
C GLY A 475 2.65 -1.32 7.28
N VAL A 476 1.43 -1.53 7.77
CA VAL A 476 0.46 -2.40 7.09
C VAL A 476 -0.06 -1.68 5.85
N THR A 477 -0.04 -2.35 4.70
CA THR A 477 -0.64 -1.82 3.47
C THR A 477 -2.15 -2.11 3.47
N PRO A 478 -3.01 -1.12 3.18
CA PRO A 478 -4.45 -1.35 3.07
C PRO A 478 -4.85 -2.36 1.99
N THR A 479 -4.00 -2.55 0.97
CA THR A 479 -4.19 -3.55 -0.09
C THR A 479 -4.14 -4.97 0.43
N ALA A 480 -3.30 -5.27 1.42
CA ALA A 480 -3.21 -6.60 2.00
C ALA A 480 -4.41 -6.96 2.90
N GLY A 481 -5.35 -6.02 3.14
CA GLY A 481 -6.58 -6.27 3.88
C GLY A 481 -6.44 -6.77 5.33
N ALA A 482 -5.23 -6.90 5.88
CA ALA A 482 -5.02 -7.53 7.18
C ALA A 482 -5.46 -6.64 8.36
N ARG A 483 -5.20 -5.32 8.29
CA ARG A 483 -5.53 -4.34 9.35
C ARG A 483 -5.51 -2.90 8.80
N TYR A 484 -6.55 -2.12 9.06
CA TYR A 484 -6.67 -0.73 8.56
C TYR A 484 -6.35 0.36 9.60
N TYR A 485 -6.35 0.03 10.90
CA TYR A 485 -6.03 0.92 12.02
C TYR A 485 -5.35 0.17 13.17
N GLY A 486 -4.67 0.89 14.06
CA GLY A 486 -3.94 0.30 15.19
C GLY A 486 -2.62 -0.31 14.76
N PHE A 487 -1.79 -0.73 15.73
CA PHE A 487 -0.47 -1.26 15.40
C PHE A 487 -0.56 -2.55 14.61
N GLY A 488 0.23 -2.70 13.55
CA GLY A 488 0.44 -4.00 12.91
C GLY A 488 1.43 -4.86 13.71
N ASN A 489 1.49 -6.16 13.45
CA ASN A 489 2.34 -7.11 14.20
C ASN A 489 3.83 -6.72 14.21
N THR A 490 4.34 -6.19 13.10
CA THR A 490 5.72 -5.69 13.01
C THR A 490 5.94 -4.44 13.86
N THR A 491 5.01 -3.47 13.80
CA THR A 491 5.04 -2.25 14.62
C THR A 491 4.92 -2.59 16.10
N PHE A 492 4.03 -3.52 16.46
CA PHE A 492 3.93 -4.09 17.79
C PHE A 492 5.29 -4.62 18.28
N GLY A 493 5.97 -5.44 17.48
CA GLY A 493 7.26 -6.01 17.85
C GLY A 493 8.34 -4.94 18.11
N VAL A 494 8.39 -3.91 17.25
CA VAL A 494 9.26 -2.74 17.41
C VAL A 494 8.91 -1.96 18.68
N TYR A 495 7.62 -1.71 18.91
CA TYR A 495 7.10 -0.98 20.05
C TYR A 495 7.40 -1.70 21.38
N ALA A 496 7.14 -3.01 21.44
CA ALA A 496 7.42 -3.85 22.60
C ALA A 496 8.91 -3.86 22.96
N ALA A 497 9.79 -4.05 21.97
CA ALA A 497 11.23 -4.03 22.20
C ALA A 497 11.72 -2.66 22.71
N ALA A 498 11.26 -1.57 22.10
CA ALA A 498 11.59 -0.22 22.52
C ALA A 498 11.09 0.08 23.95
N ALA A 499 9.84 -0.28 24.26
CA ALA A 499 9.24 -0.07 25.58
C ALA A 499 10.00 -0.82 26.68
N LEU A 500 10.32 -2.10 26.47
CA LEU A 500 11.02 -2.94 27.45
C LEU A 500 12.47 -2.48 27.69
N VAL A 501 13.19 -2.06 26.63
CA VAL A 501 14.56 -1.53 26.77
C VAL A 501 14.55 -0.19 27.50
N LEU A 502 13.62 0.71 27.17
CA LEU A 502 13.44 2.00 27.86
C LEU A 502 13.11 1.79 29.34
N ALA A 503 12.09 0.98 29.64
CA ALA A 503 11.68 0.69 31.01
C ALA A 503 12.81 0.03 31.81
N GLY A 504 13.54 -0.90 31.19
CA GLY A 504 14.74 -1.52 31.77
C GLY A 504 15.81 -0.52 32.18
N ALA A 505 16.09 0.46 31.31
CA ALA A 505 17.04 1.53 31.59
C ALA A 505 16.59 2.44 32.74
N ILE A 506 15.34 2.89 32.71
CA ILE A 506 14.74 3.73 33.77
C ILE A 506 14.79 2.99 35.11
N GLY A 507 14.38 1.72 35.11
CA GLY A 507 14.44 0.85 36.28
C GLY A 507 15.86 0.71 36.81
N ALA A 508 16.87 0.56 35.93
CA ALA A 508 18.26 0.42 36.33
C ALA A 508 18.82 1.70 36.96
N TRP A 509 18.52 2.87 36.40
CA TRP A 509 18.96 4.15 36.98
C TRP A 509 18.33 4.43 38.33
N LEU A 510 17.01 4.20 38.47
CA LEU A 510 16.31 4.41 39.74
C LEU A 510 16.76 3.41 40.82
N ARG A 511 17.05 2.17 40.42
CA ARG A 511 17.65 1.16 41.33
C ARG A 511 19.05 1.55 41.77
N ALA A 512 19.88 2.06 40.85
CA ALA A 512 21.20 2.58 41.18
C ALA A 512 21.13 3.79 42.13
N ALA A 513 20.07 4.60 42.04
CA ALA A 513 19.78 5.70 42.95
C ALA A 513 19.12 5.27 44.28
N GLY A 514 18.95 3.97 44.55
CA GLY A 514 18.30 3.45 45.76
C GLY A 514 16.77 3.58 45.79
N ARG A 515 16.15 4.11 44.74
CA ARG A 515 14.70 4.41 44.67
C ARG A 515 13.90 3.24 44.12
N ARG A 516 13.88 2.10 44.83
CA ARG A 516 13.21 0.86 44.38
C ARG A 516 11.72 1.04 44.07
N ALA A 517 10.97 1.73 44.95
CA ALA A 517 9.55 1.96 44.74
C ALA A 517 9.29 2.80 43.48
N ALA A 518 10.04 3.89 43.29
CA ALA A 518 9.95 4.72 42.09
C ALA A 518 10.32 3.94 40.83
N ALA A 519 11.30 3.03 40.90
CA ALA A 519 11.66 2.17 39.78
C ALA A 519 10.50 1.25 39.35
N VAL A 520 9.81 0.63 40.32
CA VAL A 520 8.63 -0.20 40.04
C VAL A 520 7.51 0.64 39.44
N VAL A 521 7.22 1.81 40.01
CA VAL A 521 6.17 2.72 39.48
C VAL A 521 6.50 3.16 38.06
N ALA A 522 7.72 3.61 37.78
CA ALA A 522 8.10 4.09 36.46
C ALA A 522 8.05 2.98 35.38
N VAL A 523 8.54 1.77 35.70
CA VAL A 523 8.46 0.62 34.79
C VAL A 523 7.00 0.22 34.55
N SER A 524 6.17 0.23 35.60
CA SER A 524 4.74 -0.08 35.48
C SER A 524 4.03 0.98 34.64
N ALA A 525 4.37 2.26 34.78
CA ALA A 525 3.78 3.34 34.00
C ALA A 525 4.09 3.19 32.50
N VAL A 526 5.34 2.90 32.13
CA VAL A 526 5.69 2.62 30.72
C VAL A 526 4.91 1.41 30.20
N GLY A 527 4.80 0.34 31.00
CA GLY A 527 4.04 -0.85 30.64
C GLY A 527 2.54 -0.59 30.46
N VAL A 528 1.91 0.16 31.36
CA VAL A 528 0.49 0.53 31.25
C VAL A 528 0.24 1.38 30.02
N VAL A 529 1.07 2.40 29.77
CA VAL A 529 0.95 3.21 28.55
C VAL A 529 1.08 2.34 27.31
N SER A 530 2.06 1.43 27.26
CA SER A 530 2.23 0.54 26.12
C SER A 530 1.05 -0.40 25.90
N VAL A 531 0.52 -1.02 26.96
CA VAL A 531 -0.64 -1.91 26.86
C VAL A 531 -1.89 -1.16 26.43
N VAL A 532 -2.08 0.07 26.94
CA VAL A 532 -3.25 0.89 26.57
C VAL A 532 -3.17 1.36 25.11
N VAL A 533 -2.01 1.83 24.65
CA VAL A 533 -1.88 2.30 23.27
C VAL A 533 -2.03 1.16 22.26
N ASP A 534 -1.52 -0.03 22.60
CA ASP A 534 -1.55 -1.21 21.74
C ASP A 534 -2.92 -1.91 21.72
N GLY A 535 -3.60 -1.96 22.88
CA GLY A 535 -4.82 -2.76 23.06
C GLY A 535 -6.13 -1.99 23.20
N TRP A 536 -6.11 -0.67 23.43
CA TRP A 536 -7.36 0.07 23.66
C TRP A 536 -8.13 0.29 22.35
N PRO A 537 -9.44 -0.04 22.28
CA PRO A 537 -10.19 -0.09 21.02
C PRO A 537 -10.19 1.19 20.18
N THR A 538 -10.01 2.35 20.81
CA THR A 538 -9.95 3.66 20.12
C THR A 538 -8.64 3.85 19.34
N PHE A 539 -7.53 3.28 19.82
CA PHE A 539 -6.20 3.42 19.20
C PHE A 539 -5.87 2.21 18.31
N GLY A 540 -6.28 1.02 18.75
CA GLY A 540 -6.01 -0.26 18.11
C GLY A 540 -6.33 -1.40 19.08
N ALA A 541 -6.87 -2.50 18.59
CA ALA A 541 -7.33 -3.62 19.40
C ALA A 541 -6.44 -4.86 19.19
N ASP A 542 -5.13 -4.74 19.44
CA ASP A 542 -4.20 -5.86 19.25
C ASP A 542 -4.27 -6.88 20.41
N PHE A 543 -5.10 -7.91 20.23
CA PHE A 543 -5.22 -9.02 21.17
C PHE A 543 -3.86 -9.68 21.49
N GLY A 544 -3.06 -9.96 20.46
CA GLY A 544 -1.80 -10.69 20.61
C GLY A 544 -0.73 -9.83 21.26
N GLY A 545 -0.74 -8.53 20.94
CA GLY A 545 0.11 -7.54 21.58
C GLY A 545 -0.12 -7.43 23.09
N VAL A 546 -1.37 -7.33 23.56
CA VAL A 546 -1.69 -7.28 25.00
C VAL A 546 -1.28 -8.58 25.72
N LEU A 547 -1.57 -9.75 25.15
CA LEU A 547 -1.19 -11.05 25.73
C LEU A 547 0.33 -11.24 25.81
N ALA A 548 1.11 -10.55 24.97
CA ALA A 548 2.57 -10.56 25.02
C ALA A 548 3.14 -9.50 25.98
N LEU A 549 2.60 -8.27 25.96
CA LEU A 549 3.11 -7.13 26.75
C LEU A 549 2.87 -7.30 28.24
N VAL A 550 1.67 -7.73 28.65
CA VAL A 550 1.33 -7.84 30.08
C VAL A 550 2.28 -8.80 30.80
N PRO A 551 2.52 -10.03 30.31
CA PRO A 551 3.49 -10.92 30.93
C PRO A 551 4.93 -10.40 30.86
N ALA A 552 5.34 -9.81 29.74
CA ALA A 552 6.69 -9.27 29.59
C ALA A 552 6.98 -8.16 30.61
N PHE A 553 6.07 -7.18 30.75
CA PHE A 553 6.22 -6.11 31.73
C PHE A 553 6.11 -6.61 33.17
N ALA A 554 5.25 -7.59 33.45
CA ALA A 554 5.16 -8.16 34.79
C ALA A 554 6.47 -8.85 35.20
N VAL A 555 7.11 -9.58 34.28
CA VAL A 555 8.44 -10.18 34.49
C VAL A 555 9.49 -9.09 34.74
N LEU A 556 9.45 -7.98 33.98
CA LEU A 556 10.36 -6.85 34.19
C LEU A 556 10.15 -6.18 35.55
N VAL A 557 8.90 -5.98 35.97
CA VAL A 557 8.53 -5.41 37.27
C VAL A 557 9.03 -6.29 38.40
N VAL A 558 8.86 -7.61 38.30
CA VAL A 558 9.39 -8.58 39.30
C VAL A 558 10.91 -8.49 39.38
N ALA A 559 11.61 -8.38 38.25
CA ALA A 559 13.06 -8.24 38.21
C ALA A 559 13.54 -6.91 38.81
N VAL A 560 12.87 -5.79 38.50
CA VAL A 560 13.15 -4.45 39.08
C VAL A 560 12.89 -4.46 40.58
N ALA A 561 11.81 -5.12 40.99
CA ALA A 561 11.48 -5.38 42.37
C ALA A 561 12.42 -6.39 43.03
N GLY A 562 13.48 -6.89 42.40
CA GLY A 562 14.46 -7.81 43.02
C GLY A 562 13.85 -9.10 43.55
N ALA A 563 12.71 -9.51 43.00
CA ALA A 563 11.99 -10.71 43.35
C ALA A 563 12.21 -11.77 42.27
N VAL A 564 11.94 -13.04 42.60
CA VAL A 564 12.03 -14.16 41.66
C VAL A 564 10.65 -14.51 41.10
N VAL A 565 10.60 -14.88 39.82
CA VAL A 565 9.39 -15.41 39.20
C VAL A 565 9.22 -16.85 39.66
N THR A 566 8.37 -17.08 40.65
CA THR A 566 7.93 -18.42 41.08
C THR A 566 6.79 -18.91 40.18
N VAL A 567 6.56 -20.23 40.07
CA VAL A 567 5.43 -20.80 39.30
C VAL A 567 4.09 -20.14 39.65
N ARG A 568 3.80 -19.94 40.95
CA ARG A 568 2.59 -19.23 41.40
C ARG A 568 2.48 -17.80 40.85
N ARG A 569 3.59 -17.06 40.78
CA ARG A 569 3.62 -15.69 40.23
C ARG A 569 3.45 -15.71 38.72
N ALA A 570 4.08 -16.67 38.03
CA ALA A 570 3.89 -16.84 36.59
C ALA A 570 2.41 -17.12 36.26
N LEU A 571 1.74 -17.99 37.04
CA LEU A 571 0.32 -18.27 36.87
C LEU A 571 -0.55 -17.03 37.15
N VAL A 572 -0.25 -16.26 38.21
CA VAL A 572 -0.96 -14.99 38.48
C VAL A 572 -0.77 -13.97 37.35
N ILE A 573 0.44 -13.88 36.79
CA ILE A 573 0.73 -12.99 35.66
C ILE A 573 -0.05 -13.42 34.42
N LEU A 574 -0.09 -14.72 34.12
CA LEU A 574 -0.83 -15.27 32.99
C LEU A 574 -2.33 -15.01 33.14
N VAL A 575 -2.90 -15.33 34.31
CA VAL A 575 -4.30 -15.04 34.61
C VAL A 575 -4.58 -13.54 34.53
N GLY A 576 -3.68 -12.70 35.04
CA GLY A 576 -3.80 -11.24 34.93
C GLY A 576 -3.80 -10.72 33.49
N ALA A 577 -2.98 -11.32 32.61
CA ALA A 577 -2.98 -11.00 31.19
C ALA A 577 -4.29 -11.39 30.51
N VAL A 578 -4.80 -12.60 30.78
CA VAL A 578 -6.11 -13.05 30.28
C VAL A 578 -7.22 -12.12 30.78
N VAL A 579 -7.25 -11.79 32.07
CA VAL A 579 -8.24 -10.88 32.64
C VAL A 579 -8.16 -9.49 32.01
N ALA A 580 -6.96 -8.93 31.81
CA ALA A 580 -6.81 -7.62 31.17
C ALA A 580 -7.40 -7.62 29.76
N VAL A 581 -7.13 -8.67 28.99
CA VAL A 581 -7.68 -8.84 27.63
C VAL A 581 -9.18 -9.02 27.65
N THR A 582 -9.71 -9.87 28.54
CA THR A 582 -11.16 -10.05 28.70
C THR A 582 -11.84 -8.74 29.07
N VAL A 583 -11.26 -7.95 29.98
CA VAL A 583 -11.83 -6.64 30.35
C VAL A 583 -11.85 -5.71 29.14
N VAL A 584 -10.76 -5.61 28.38
CA VAL A 584 -10.72 -4.77 27.18
C VAL A 584 -11.74 -5.22 26.15
N ALA A 585 -11.83 -6.53 25.88
CA ALA A 585 -12.76 -7.10 24.91
C ALA A 585 -14.23 -6.92 25.33
N VAL A 586 -14.57 -7.11 26.62
CA VAL A 586 -15.93 -6.90 27.14
C VAL A 586 -16.29 -5.41 27.15
N VAL A 587 -15.35 -4.53 27.49
CA VAL A 587 -15.56 -3.07 27.41
C VAL A 587 -15.78 -2.64 25.96
N ASP A 588 -15.09 -3.24 25.01
CA ASP A 588 -15.30 -2.98 23.58
C ASP A 588 -16.65 -3.51 23.07
N TRP A 589 -17.05 -4.70 23.54
CA TRP A 589 -18.36 -5.30 23.27
C TRP A 589 -19.52 -4.48 23.84
N ALA A 590 -19.36 -3.92 25.05
CA ALA A 590 -20.42 -3.18 25.74
C ALA A 590 -20.53 -1.69 25.34
N ARG A 591 -19.67 -1.18 24.44
CA ARG A 591 -19.72 0.23 24.03
C ARG A 591 -20.91 0.48 23.10
N PRO A 592 -21.60 1.63 23.23
CA PRO A 592 -22.55 2.09 22.23
C PRO A 592 -21.83 2.32 20.89
N GLY A 593 -22.39 1.79 19.80
CA GLY A 593 -21.74 1.72 18.50
C GLY A 593 -21.10 0.35 18.24
N ARG A 594 -20.37 0.21 17.12
CA ARG A 594 -19.82 -1.08 16.70
C ARG A 594 -18.49 -1.39 17.37
N SER A 595 -18.37 -2.61 17.89
CA SER A 595 -17.16 -3.13 18.52
C SER A 595 -16.01 -3.32 17.52
N SER A 596 -14.77 -3.30 18.02
CA SER A 596 -13.64 -3.80 17.24
C SER A 596 -13.70 -5.33 17.10
N HIS A 597 -12.73 -5.90 16.37
CA HIS A 597 -12.56 -7.35 16.28
C HIS A 597 -12.50 -8.04 17.66
N LEU A 598 -12.08 -7.35 18.73
CA LEU A 598 -12.10 -7.89 20.09
C LEU A 598 -13.51 -8.08 20.63
N GLY A 599 -14.39 -7.08 20.50
CA GLY A 599 -15.77 -7.22 20.95
C GLY A 599 -16.58 -8.16 20.05
N LEU A 600 -16.33 -8.18 18.73
CA LEU A 600 -16.91 -9.20 17.84
C LEU A 600 -16.49 -10.62 18.22
N PHE A 601 -15.23 -10.81 18.66
CA PHE A 601 -14.80 -12.11 19.17
C PHE A 601 -15.55 -12.53 20.44
N VAL A 602 -15.91 -11.59 21.33
CA VAL A 602 -16.76 -11.89 22.49
C VAL A 602 -18.12 -12.43 22.02
N GLN A 603 -18.71 -11.79 21.02
CA GLN A 603 -19.96 -12.24 20.42
C GLN A 603 -19.82 -13.67 19.85
N ARG A 604 -18.77 -13.93 19.05
CA ARG A 604 -18.48 -15.28 18.52
C ARG A 604 -18.26 -16.34 19.60
N VAL A 605 -17.67 -15.98 20.74
CA VAL A 605 -17.53 -16.91 21.88
C VAL A 605 -18.90 -17.25 22.49
N ILE A 606 -19.82 -16.29 22.51
CA ILE A 606 -21.21 -16.50 22.97
C ILE A 606 -21.96 -17.39 21.97
N ASP A 607 -21.77 -17.14 20.67
CA ASP A 607 -22.47 -17.84 19.58
C ASP A 607 -21.94 -19.26 19.33
N GLY A 608 -20.74 -19.58 19.81
CA GLY A 608 -20.11 -20.91 19.70
C GLY A 608 -19.01 -21.02 18.63
N ASP A 609 -18.75 -19.96 17.87
CA ASP A 609 -17.89 -19.94 16.68
C ASP A 609 -16.45 -19.46 16.95
N ALA A 610 -15.99 -19.53 18.20
CA ALA A 610 -14.66 -19.03 18.56
C ALA A 610 -13.50 -19.86 17.99
N TRP A 611 -13.73 -21.14 17.66
CA TRP A 611 -12.69 -22.07 17.24
C TRP A 611 -12.07 -21.67 15.88
N GLY A 612 -12.90 -21.31 14.89
CA GLY A 612 -12.45 -20.87 13.57
C GLY A 612 -11.52 -19.65 13.61
N VAL A 613 -11.74 -18.72 14.54
CA VAL A 613 -10.85 -17.54 14.70
C VAL A 613 -9.48 -17.95 15.24
N VAL A 614 -9.44 -18.92 16.16
CA VAL A 614 -8.20 -19.40 16.78
C VAL A 614 -7.42 -20.27 15.79
N SER A 615 -8.10 -21.14 15.03
CA SER A 615 -7.47 -21.98 14.01
C SER A 615 -6.87 -21.14 12.88
N GLY A 616 -7.56 -20.11 12.40
CA GLY A 616 -7.04 -19.18 11.38
C GLY A 616 -5.76 -18.46 11.82
N LYS A 617 -5.69 -18.00 13.08
CA LYS A 617 -4.45 -17.41 13.63
C LYS A 617 -3.31 -18.43 13.73
N ALA A 618 -3.62 -19.67 14.13
CA ALA A 618 -2.63 -20.73 14.21
C ALA A 618 -2.09 -21.11 12.82
N GLN A 619 -2.96 -21.16 11.81
CA GLN A 619 -2.57 -21.42 10.42
C GLN A 619 -1.67 -20.31 9.87
N GLY A 620 -2.01 -19.04 10.10
CA GLY A 620 -1.14 -17.92 9.73
C GLY A 620 0.24 -18.02 10.39
N ALA A 621 0.29 -18.31 11.69
CA ALA A 621 1.55 -18.49 12.41
C ALA A 621 2.36 -19.67 11.85
N TRP A 622 1.69 -20.78 11.49
CA TRP A 622 2.33 -21.96 10.89
C TRP A 622 2.92 -21.64 9.51
N ALA A 623 2.21 -20.91 8.66
CA ALA A 623 2.68 -20.53 7.32
C ALA A 623 4.03 -19.80 7.36
N THR A 624 4.35 -19.09 8.45
CA THR A 624 5.65 -18.42 8.62
C THR A 624 6.83 -19.35 8.87
N ILE A 625 6.58 -20.62 9.21
CA ILE A 625 7.59 -21.64 9.54
C ILE A 625 7.57 -22.78 8.52
N ASP A 626 6.48 -22.94 7.77
CA ASP A 626 6.29 -23.98 6.75
C ASP A 626 7.37 -23.92 5.66
N GLN A 627 7.86 -22.72 5.34
CA GLN A 627 8.97 -22.52 4.40
C GLN A 627 10.35 -22.75 5.07
N PRO A 628 11.35 -23.30 4.36
CA PRO A 628 12.68 -23.59 4.93
C PRO A 628 13.38 -22.38 5.59
N ALA A 629 13.24 -21.19 4.99
CA ALA A 629 13.79 -19.95 5.55
C ALA A 629 13.10 -19.56 6.86
N GLY A 630 11.77 -19.73 6.92
CA GLY A 630 10.95 -19.54 8.11
C GLY A 630 11.30 -20.49 9.25
N ALA A 631 11.41 -21.79 8.94
CA ALA A 631 11.88 -22.82 9.87
C ALA A 631 13.27 -22.51 10.44
N PHE A 632 14.20 -22.11 9.59
CA PHE A 632 15.54 -21.70 10.03
C PHE A 632 15.50 -20.47 10.94
N ALA A 633 14.69 -19.47 10.59
CA ALA A 633 14.52 -18.26 11.40
C ALA A 633 13.90 -18.57 12.76
N ALA A 634 12.92 -19.49 12.82
CA ALA A 634 12.30 -19.94 14.06
C ALA A 634 13.31 -20.66 14.95
N LEU A 635 14.08 -21.60 14.38
CA LEU A 635 15.15 -22.30 15.09
C LEU A 635 16.22 -21.33 15.60
N ALA A 636 16.60 -20.32 14.80
CA ALA A 636 17.54 -19.29 15.22
C ALA A 636 16.99 -18.46 16.40
N CYS A 637 15.73 -18.02 16.33
CA CYS A 637 15.07 -17.30 17.43
C CYS A 637 14.98 -18.13 18.70
N LEU A 638 14.59 -19.41 18.60
CA LEU A 638 14.54 -20.35 19.73
C LEU A 638 15.94 -20.57 20.33
N THR A 639 16.97 -20.70 19.49
CA THR A 639 18.36 -20.83 19.93
C THR A 639 18.81 -19.58 20.69
N VAL A 640 18.49 -18.39 20.18
CA VAL A 640 18.77 -17.11 20.86
C VAL A 640 18.04 -17.06 22.20
N CYS A 641 16.75 -17.40 22.26
CA CYS A 641 15.98 -17.45 23.50
C CYS A 641 16.58 -18.43 24.52
N ALA A 642 16.96 -19.63 24.07
CA ALA A 642 17.61 -20.65 24.90
C ALA A 642 18.98 -20.18 25.43
N VAL A 643 19.78 -19.46 24.64
CA VAL A 643 21.05 -18.88 25.08
C VAL A 643 20.80 -17.75 26.10
N LEU A 644 19.79 -16.90 25.89
CA LEU A 644 19.51 -15.76 26.77
C LEU A 644 18.98 -16.20 28.14
N VAL A 645 18.07 -17.18 28.17
CA VAL A 645 17.34 -17.61 29.39
C VAL A 645 17.91 -18.88 30.01
N GLY A 646 18.45 -19.80 29.20
CA GLY A 646 18.89 -21.12 29.61
C GLY A 646 20.06 -21.16 30.59
N PRO A 647 20.51 -22.37 30.98
CA PRO A 647 21.54 -22.56 32.00
C PRO A 647 22.88 -21.90 31.63
N ASP A 648 23.68 -21.53 32.63
CA ASP A 648 24.95 -20.82 32.41
C ASP A 648 25.95 -21.57 31.52
N ARG A 649 25.83 -22.89 31.40
CA ARG A 649 26.67 -23.72 30.52
C ARG A 649 26.44 -23.46 29.02
N TRP A 650 25.24 -23.06 28.63
CA TRP A 650 24.91 -22.72 27.23
C TRP A 650 25.31 -21.29 26.87
N ARG A 651 25.65 -20.46 27.86
CA ARG A 651 25.89 -19.04 27.68
C ARG A 651 27.33 -18.74 27.28
N PRO A 652 27.54 -17.99 26.19
CA PRO A 652 28.88 -17.56 25.81
C PRO A 652 29.48 -16.64 26.89
N ALA A 653 30.81 -16.67 27.03
CA ALA A 653 31.52 -15.99 28.11
C ALA A 653 31.30 -14.46 28.16
N PHE A 654 31.02 -13.83 27.01
CA PHE A 654 30.72 -12.40 26.97
C PHE A 654 29.36 -12.07 27.59
N LEU A 655 28.35 -12.93 27.40
CA LEU A 655 26.99 -12.71 27.93
C LEU A 655 26.97 -12.90 29.46
N ARG A 656 27.68 -13.92 29.97
CA ARG A 656 27.85 -14.11 31.42
C ARG A 656 28.50 -12.89 32.09
N ARG A 657 29.54 -12.33 31.46
CA ARG A 657 30.18 -11.08 31.91
C ARG A 657 29.24 -9.88 31.82
N ALA A 658 28.39 -9.81 30.80
CA ALA A 658 27.38 -8.76 30.68
C ALA A 658 26.37 -8.85 31.82
N TYR A 659 25.80 -10.03 32.12
CA TYR A 659 24.88 -10.23 33.24
C TYR A 659 25.49 -9.92 34.60
N ALA A 660 26.75 -10.29 34.83
CA ALA A 660 27.44 -9.99 36.09
C ALA A 660 27.68 -8.48 36.28
N SER A 661 27.91 -7.75 35.20
CA SER A 661 28.36 -6.36 35.29
C SER A 661 27.27 -5.33 35.00
N TRP A 662 26.22 -5.67 34.25
CA TRP A 662 25.18 -4.75 33.78
C TRP A 662 23.88 -4.95 34.60
N PRO A 663 23.57 -4.03 35.53
CA PRO A 663 22.38 -4.15 36.38
C PRO A 663 21.09 -4.25 35.58
N LEU A 664 20.21 -5.16 36.00
CA LEU A 664 18.90 -5.49 35.39
C LEU A 664 18.91 -6.06 33.97
N LEU A 665 20.08 -6.22 33.33
CA LEU A 665 20.16 -6.74 31.96
C LEU A 665 19.47 -8.11 31.80
N ARG A 666 19.65 -9.02 32.77
CA ARG A 666 19.00 -10.34 32.76
C ARG A 666 17.47 -10.24 32.83
N GLY A 667 16.94 -9.31 33.63
CA GLY A 667 15.49 -9.11 33.75
C GLY A 667 14.89 -8.57 32.46
N VAL A 668 15.57 -7.61 31.83
CA VAL A 668 15.17 -7.05 30.52
C VAL A 668 15.20 -8.12 29.45
N LEU A 669 16.30 -8.87 29.31
CA LEU A 669 16.40 -9.92 28.28
C LEU A 669 15.38 -11.05 28.50
N LEU A 670 15.08 -11.42 29.75
CA LEU A 670 14.00 -12.38 30.03
C LEU A 670 12.64 -11.82 29.58
N SER A 671 12.37 -10.55 29.82
CA SER A 671 11.11 -9.89 29.43
C SER A 671 10.99 -9.78 27.90
N VAL A 672 12.10 -9.47 27.21
CA VAL A 672 12.18 -9.46 25.74
C VAL A 672 11.92 -10.85 25.16
N VAL A 673 12.48 -11.91 25.77
CA VAL A 673 12.21 -13.30 25.34
C VAL A 673 10.74 -13.67 25.56
N VAL A 674 10.14 -13.26 26.68
CA VAL A 674 8.71 -13.48 26.93
C VAL A 674 7.85 -12.78 25.87
N ALA A 675 8.15 -11.51 25.55
CA ALA A 675 7.45 -10.78 24.50
C ALA A 675 7.64 -11.42 23.11
N ALA A 676 8.86 -11.87 22.78
CA ALA A 676 9.14 -12.52 21.50
C ALA A 676 8.42 -13.86 21.35
N LEU A 677 8.42 -14.71 22.38
CA LEU A 677 7.79 -16.03 22.34
C LEU A 677 6.27 -15.92 22.35
N LEU A 678 5.69 -15.12 23.25
CA LEU A 678 4.24 -14.95 23.30
C LEU A 678 3.73 -14.18 22.08
N GLY A 679 4.47 -13.16 21.64
CA GLY A 679 4.17 -12.42 20.43
C GLY A 679 4.17 -13.31 19.19
N ALA A 680 5.14 -14.22 19.06
CA ALA A 680 5.16 -15.16 17.94
C ALA A 680 4.09 -16.26 18.03
N LEU A 681 3.67 -16.66 19.23
CA LEU A 681 2.68 -17.72 19.42
C LEU A 681 1.24 -17.23 19.17
N VAL A 682 0.95 -15.98 19.53
CA VAL A 682 -0.43 -15.46 19.56
C VAL A 682 -0.78 -14.65 18.30
N ASN A 683 0.23 -14.18 17.56
CA ASN A 683 0.01 -13.43 16.32
C ASN A 683 0.18 -14.33 15.10
N ASP A 684 -0.63 -14.03 14.08
CA ASP A 684 -0.64 -14.63 12.74
C ASP A 684 0.69 -14.43 12.00
N SER A 685 1.47 -13.37 12.28
CA SER A 685 2.81 -13.20 11.71
C SER A 685 3.90 -14.07 12.34
N GLY A 686 3.57 -14.92 13.32
CA GLY A 686 4.45 -15.97 13.83
C GLY A 686 5.88 -15.50 14.16
N VAL A 687 6.86 -16.14 13.53
CA VAL A 687 8.29 -15.89 13.79
C VAL A 687 8.73 -14.45 13.48
N VAL A 688 8.05 -13.74 12.58
CA VAL A 688 8.40 -12.36 12.18
C VAL A 688 8.38 -11.42 13.39
N VAL A 689 7.40 -11.60 14.28
CA VAL A 689 7.29 -10.82 15.52
C VAL A 689 8.49 -11.07 16.44
N ALA A 690 8.92 -12.33 16.59
CA ALA A 690 10.09 -12.68 17.39
C ALA A 690 11.38 -12.06 16.82
N ILE A 691 11.54 -12.06 15.49
CA ILE A 691 12.68 -11.43 14.80
C ILE A 691 12.72 -9.93 15.09
N ALA A 692 11.58 -9.23 14.95
CA ALA A 692 11.49 -7.80 15.22
C ALA A 692 11.85 -7.47 16.68
N VAL A 693 11.28 -8.21 17.64
CA VAL A 693 11.50 -8.00 19.07
C VAL A 693 12.96 -8.28 19.47
N LEU A 694 13.49 -9.46 19.11
CA LEU A 694 14.85 -9.89 19.46
C LEU A 694 15.91 -9.07 18.74
N GLY A 695 15.69 -8.79 17.45
CA GLY A 695 16.60 -8.01 16.60
C GLY A 695 16.76 -6.60 17.12
N LEU A 696 15.66 -5.85 17.29
CA LEU A 696 15.72 -4.46 17.72
C LEU A 696 16.31 -4.32 19.13
N ALA A 697 15.82 -5.11 20.09
CA ALA A 697 16.35 -5.09 21.46
C ALA A 697 17.84 -5.51 21.49
N GLY A 698 18.21 -6.52 20.70
CA GLY A 698 19.58 -7.01 20.57
C GLY A 698 20.53 -5.92 20.08
N VAL A 699 20.23 -5.28 18.95
CA VAL A 699 21.09 -4.22 18.38
C VAL A 699 21.17 -3.02 19.33
N ALA A 700 20.06 -2.61 19.95
CA ALA A 700 20.04 -1.50 20.93
C ALA A 700 20.95 -1.77 22.14
N LEU A 701 20.92 -2.99 22.69
CA LEU A 701 21.77 -3.37 23.81
C LEU A 701 23.25 -3.52 23.38
N VAL A 702 23.51 -4.06 22.19
CA VAL A 702 24.87 -4.23 21.67
C VAL A 702 25.54 -2.89 21.40
N VAL A 703 24.86 -1.93 20.73
CA VAL A 703 25.44 -0.61 20.47
C VAL A 703 25.79 0.11 21.77
N SER A 704 24.93 0.00 22.79
CA SER A 704 25.16 0.60 24.11
C SER A 704 26.28 -0.10 24.90
N ALA A 705 26.41 -1.42 24.78
CA ALA A 705 27.51 -2.19 25.37
C ALA A 705 28.86 -1.81 24.75
N LEU A 706 28.92 -1.69 23.42
CA LEU A 706 30.12 -1.29 22.69
C LEU A 706 30.53 0.14 23.02
N ALA A 707 29.58 1.08 23.01
CA ALA A 707 29.82 2.47 23.39
C ALA A 707 30.41 2.57 24.80
N SER A 708 29.80 1.91 25.79
CA SER A 708 30.32 1.93 27.17
C SER A 708 31.67 1.23 27.33
N ALA A 709 31.96 0.20 26.54
CA ALA A 709 33.26 -0.48 26.57
C ALA A 709 34.36 0.40 25.98
N TRP A 710 34.08 1.11 24.89
CA TRP A 710 35.04 1.97 24.21
C TRP A 710 35.25 3.32 24.88
N ASP A 711 34.24 3.87 25.56
CA ASP A 711 34.37 5.08 26.39
C ASP A 711 35.36 4.90 27.56
N ARG A 712 35.65 3.65 27.97
CA ARG A 712 36.62 3.35 29.03
C ARG A 712 38.05 3.16 28.55
N LEU A 713 38.27 3.13 27.23
CA LEU A 713 39.62 3.02 26.69
C LEU A 713 40.38 4.34 26.94
N PRO A 714 41.71 4.29 27.19
CA PRO A 714 42.53 5.49 27.32
C PRO A 714 42.37 6.37 26.07
N ALA A 715 42.41 7.70 26.24
CA ALA A 715 42.46 8.62 25.13
C ALA A 715 43.70 8.30 24.28
N THR A 716 43.50 7.71 23.11
CA THR A 716 44.59 7.31 22.22
C THR A 716 45.23 8.54 21.62
N THR A 717 46.56 8.68 21.75
CA THR A 717 47.39 9.70 21.08
C THR A 717 47.57 9.35 19.59
N VAL A 718 46.46 9.21 18.84
CA VAL A 718 46.52 9.02 17.39
C VAL A 718 46.91 10.35 16.75
N PRO A 719 47.91 10.39 15.85
CA PRO A 719 48.31 11.61 15.16
C PRO A 719 47.11 12.30 14.52
N ARG A 720 47.05 13.64 14.63
CA ARG A 720 45.89 14.44 14.18
C ARG A 720 45.51 14.18 12.72
N GLU A 721 46.49 13.90 11.86
CA GLU A 721 46.31 13.66 10.43
C GLU A 721 45.60 12.33 10.14
N ALA A 722 45.88 11.28 10.93
CA ALA A 722 45.26 9.95 10.77
C ALA A 722 43.81 9.87 11.29
N ASP A 723 43.33 10.91 12.00
CA ASP A 723 42.01 10.94 12.65
C ASP A 723 41.08 12.04 12.09
N ALA A 724 41.51 12.76 11.05
CA ALA A 724 40.90 14.02 10.59
C ALA A 724 39.44 13.94 10.06
N PRO A 725 39.02 12.97 9.21
CA PRO A 725 37.67 13.00 8.63
C PRO A 725 36.56 12.54 9.59
N LEU A 726 36.88 11.78 10.64
CA LEU A 726 35.87 11.11 11.50
C LEU A 726 35.86 11.62 12.96
N ARG A 727 36.42 12.81 13.24
CA ARG A 727 36.66 13.26 14.62
C ARG A 727 35.44 13.28 15.53
N ARG A 728 34.29 13.71 15.00
CA ARG A 728 33.07 13.96 15.77
C ARG A 728 31.99 12.95 15.40
N MET A 729 31.43 12.27 16.40
CA MET A 729 30.36 11.29 16.20
C MET A 729 29.17 11.81 15.36
N PRO A 730 28.71 13.07 15.51
CA PRO A 730 27.69 13.63 14.62
C PRO A 730 28.08 13.62 13.14
N ALA A 731 29.32 13.99 12.81
CA ALA A 731 29.80 13.95 11.44
C ALA A 731 29.87 12.51 10.90
N VAL A 732 30.25 11.54 11.76
CA VAL A 732 30.24 10.12 11.39
C VAL A 732 28.82 9.63 11.14
N LEU A 733 27.84 10.03 11.97
CA LEU A 733 26.44 9.66 11.78
C LEU A 733 25.88 10.20 10.46
N VAL A 734 26.14 11.48 10.16
CA VAL A 734 25.72 12.09 8.88
C VAL A 734 26.40 11.42 7.70
N ALA A 735 27.71 11.17 7.77
CA ALA A 735 28.44 10.50 6.69
C ALA A 735 27.97 9.05 6.48
N THR A 736 27.67 8.33 7.57
CA THR A 736 27.14 6.96 7.49
C THR A 736 25.71 6.95 6.95
N GLY A 737 24.90 7.95 7.31
CA GLY A 737 23.58 8.17 6.70
C GLY A 737 23.69 8.46 5.21
N GLY A 738 24.60 9.34 4.78
CA GLY A 738 24.87 9.60 3.37
C GLY A 738 25.34 8.36 2.60
N ALA A 739 26.19 7.53 3.21
CA ALA A 739 26.59 6.25 2.62
C ALA A 739 25.42 5.26 2.51
N LEU A 740 24.55 5.19 3.53
CA LEU A 740 23.32 4.39 3.48
C LEU A 740 22.39 4.85 2.36
N LEU A 741 22.24 6.18 2.18
CA LEU A 741 21.47 6.75 1.08
C LEU A 741 22.05 6.34 -0.27
N ALA A 742 23.37 6.48 -0.46
CA ALA A 742 24.02 6.10 -1.71
C ALA A 742 23.86 4.60 -2.02
N VAL A 743 23.99 3.73 -1.01
CA VAL A 743 23.77 2.28 -1.17
C VAL A 743 22.33 1.99 -1.53
N LEU A 744 21.36 2.56 -0.82
CA LEU A 744 19.95 2.30 -1.10
C LEU A 744 19.54 2.84 -2.47
N LEU A 745 20.01 4.02 -2.86
CA LEU A 745 19.77 4.57 -4.20
C LEU A 745 20.40 3.71 -5.30
N LEU A 746 21.60 3.16 -5.06
CA LEU A 746 22.21 2.22 -5.99
C LEU A 746 21.37 0.95 -6.09
N VAL A 747 20.95 0.38 -4.96
CA VAL A 747 20.11 -0.81 -4.92
C VAL A 747 18.78 -0.58 -5.64
N THR A 748 18.13 0.57 -5.47
CA THR A 748 16.90 0.92 -6.20
C THR A 748 17.12 1.06 -7.71
N VAL A 749 18.35 1.31 -8.18
CA VAL A 749 18.68 1.38 -9.61
C VAL A 749 19.09 0.00 -10.16
N THR A 750 19.72 -0.84 -9.35
CA THR A 750 20.26 -2.14 -9.78
C THR A 750 19.32 -3.32 -9.60
N VAL A 751 18.40 -3.25 -8.64
CA VAL A 751 17.35 -4.24 -8.47
C VAL A 751 16.22 -3.81 -9.40
N PRO A 752 15.77 -4.64 -10.35
CA PRO A 752 14.65 -4.31 -11.22
C PRO A 752 13.41 -4.14 -10.34
N THR A 753 13.07 -2.90 -10.01
CA THR A 753 11.73 -2.57 -9.53
C THR A 753 10.87 -2.45 -10.76
N GLN A 754 9.77 -3.19 -10.84
CA GLN A 754 8.75 -3.02 -11.89
C GLN A 754 8.08 -1.62 -11.89
N ALA A 755 8.53 -0.71 -11.02
CA ALA A 755 8.20 0.69 -11.10
C ALA A 755 9.04 1.35 -12.20
N ASP A 756 8.56 1.24 -13.43
CA ASP A 756 9.05 2.10 -14.50
C ASP A 756 8.85 3.56 -14.11
N ALA A 757 9.89 4.38 -14.28
CA ALA A 757 9.73 5.82 -14.13
C ALA A 757 8.68 6.28 -15.16
N ALA A 758 7.60 6.93 -14.69
CA ALA A 758 6.57 7.47 -15.57
C ALA A 758 7.23 8.28 -16.71
N GLY A 759 6.93 7.91 -17.96
CA GLY A 759 7.45 8.56 -19.16
C GLY A 759 8.81 8.06 -19.69
N ALA A 760 9.43 7.02 -19.10
CA ALA A 760 10.60 6.37 -19.68
C ALA A 760 10.19 5.24 -20.65
N VAL A 761 10.89 5.13 -21.79
CA VAL A 761 10.74 4.02 -22.73
C VAL A 761 11.51 2.81 -22.19
N THR A 762 10.79 1.72 -21.92
CA THR A 762 11.37 0.44 -21.50
C THR A 762 12.18 -0.19 -22.63
N SER A 763 13.39 -0.69 -22.35
CA SER A 763 14.09 -1.57 -23.29
C SER A 763 13.43 -2.95 -23.28
N GLY A 764 12.73 -3.31 -24.35
CA GLY A 764 12.17 -4.66 -24.50
C GLY A 764 13.26 -5.71 -24.79
N THR A 765 13.04 -6.95 -24.37
CA THR A 765 13.93 -8.10 -24.61
C THR A 765 13.68 -8.81 -25.95
N GLY A 766 13.02 -8.13 -26.90
CA GLY A 766 12.70 -8.66 -28.23
C GLY A 766 13.85 -8.57 -29.23
N GLN A 767 13.76 -9.31 -30.34
CA GLN A 767 14.61 -9.08 -31.50
C GLN A 767 14.29 -7.70 -32.11
N VAL A 768 15.33 -6.94 -32.44
CA VAL A 768 15.16 -5.63 -33.11
C VAL A 768 14.44 -5.85 -34.44
N ALA A 769 13.25 -5.28 -34.58
CA ALA A 769 12.42 -5.46 -35.78
C ALA A 769 13.01 -4.83 -37.05
N VAL A 770 13.91 -3.86 -36.89
CA VAL A 770 14.58 -3.13 -37.98
C VAL A 770 16.07 -3.41 -37.91
N SER A 771 16.64 -4.03 -38.95
CA SER A 771 18.07 -4.35 -38.96
C SER A 771 18.92 -3.10 -39.18
N THR A 772 20.08 -3.02 -38.51
CA THR A 772 20.95 -1.82 -38.47
C THR A 772 21.64 -1.50 -39.80
N ASP A 773 21.51 -2.36 -40.81
CA ASP A 773 22.18 -2.30 -42.11
C ASP A 773 21.24 -1.95 -43.28
N LYS A 774 19.97 -1.64 -43.01
CA LYS A 774 18.96 -1.32 -44.02
C LYS A 774 18.39 0.10 -43.84
N PRO A 775 18.09 0.81 -44.94
CA PRO A 775 17.38 2.08 -44.86
C PRO A 775 16.01 1.93 -44.21
N VAL A 776 15.60 2.94 -43.45
CA VAL A 776 14.34 3.00 -42.71
C VAL A 776 13.49 4.13 -43.26
N VAL A 777 12.23 3.82 -43.58
CA VAL A 777 11.23 4.81 -43.93
C VAL A 777 10.13 4.80 -42.88
N VAL A 778 9.94 5.91 -42.19
CA VAL A 778 8.87 6.12 -41.22
C VAL A 778 7.77 6.92 -41.91
N ILE A 779 6.57 6.37 -41.99
CA ILE A 779 5.40 7.06 -42.57
C ILE A 779 4.43 7.33 -41.43
N GLY A 780 4.22 8.60 -41.12
CA GLY A 780 3.27 9.05 -40.11
C GLY A 780 2.02 9.64 -40.74
N THR A 781 0.89 9.48 -40.07
CA THR A 781 -0.40 10.08 -40.44
C THR A 781 -1.19 10.40 -39.18
N ALA A 782 -1.89 11.54 -39.18
CA ALA A 782 -2.76 11.93 -38.07
C ALA A 782 -4.12 11.21 -38.17
N GLY A 783 -4.62 10.71 -37.04
CA GLY A 783 -6.01 10.21 -36.92
C GLY A 783 -6.30 8.84 -37.54
N LEU A 784 -5.28 8.02 -37.87
CA LEU A 784 -5.47 6.65 -38.36
C LEU A 784 -5.85 5.69 -37.22
N THR A 785 -6.91 4.91 -37.43
CA THR A 785 -7.38 3.87 -36.50
C THR A 785 -7.33 2.49 -37.15
N TRP A 786 -7.46 1.43 -36.34
CA TRP A 786 -7.56 0.06 -36.89
C TRP A 786 -8.78 -0.16 -37.78
N ALA A 787 -9.86 0.61 -37.57
CA ALA A 787 -11.05 0.56 -38.41
C ALA A 787 -10.78 1.07 -39.83
N ASP A 788 -9.74 1.89 -40.01
CA ASP A 788 -9.33 2.39 -41.32
C ASP A 788 -8.48 1.38 -42.10
N VAL A 789 -8.05 0.26 -41.50
CA VAL A 789 -7.28 -0.80 -42.19
C VAL A 789 -8.23 -1.83 -42.79
N ASP A 790 -8.73 -1.54 -43.99
CA ASP A 790 -9.67 -2.38 -44.73
C ASP A 790 -9.07 -2.95 -46.03
N ARG A 791 -9.45 -4.19 -46.35
CA ARG A 791 -8.97 -4.92 -47.53
C ARG A 791 -9.41 -4.26 -48.84
N SER A 792 -10.54 -3.57 -48.86
CA SER A 792 -11.14 -2.97 -50.05
C SER A 792 -10.97 -1.46 -50.10
N ALA A 793 -11.13 -0.75 -48.98
CA ALA A 793 -11.03 0.70 -48.90
C ALA A 793 -9.58 1.19 -48.81
N THR A 794 -8.70 0.46 -48.12
CA THR A 794 -7.27 0.80 -47.95
C THR A 794 -6.36 -0.39 -48.29
N PRO A 795 -6.39 -0.89 -49.54
CA PRO A 795 -5.70 -2.12 -49.90
C PRO A 795 -4.18 -2.08 -49.68
N THR A 796 -3.57 -0.88 -49.75
CA THR A 796 -2.14 -0.68 -49.46
C THR A 796 -1.81 -0.86 -47.98
N LEU A 797 -2.59 -0.27 -47.07
CA LEU A 797 -2.42 -0.44 -45.62
C LEU A 797 -2.68 -1.90 -45.21
N TRP A 798 -3.71 -2.51 -45.79
CA TRP A 798 -3.99 -3.94 -45.61
C TRP A 798 -2.83 -4.83 -46.09
N GLY A 799 -2.22 -4.48 -47.22
CA GLY A 799 -1.05 -5.19 -47.74
C GLY A 799 0.15 -5.10 -46.79
N LEU A 800 0.44 -3.91 -46.26
CA LEU A 800 1.52 -3.70 -45.28
C LEU A 800 1.31 -4.52 -44.00
N LEU A 801 0.07 -4.60 -43.51
CA LEU A 801 -0.27 -5.42 -42.35
C LEU A 801 -0.07 -6.91 -42.61
N ARG A 802 -0.48 -7.40 -43.80
CA ARG A 802 -0.37 -8.80 -44.18
C ARG A 802 1.09 -9.24 -44.36
N ASP A 803 1.91 -8.38 -44.97
CA ASP A 803 3.26 -8.71 -45.41
C ASP A 803 4.34 -8.29 -44.38
N GLY A 804 3.94 -7.59 -43.31
CA GLY A 804 4.83 -7.04 -42.27
C GLY A 804 4.52 -7.52 -40.86
N ALA A 805 5.25 -6.99 -39.88
CA ALA A 805 4.98 -7.20 -38.46
C ALA A 805 4.12 -6.04 -37.92
N ALA A 806 3.11 -6.37 -37.12
CA ALA A 806 2.19 -5.40 -36.54
C ALA A 806 2.48 -5.18 -35.05
N ALA A 807 2.44 -3.92 -34.62
CA ALA A 807 2.25 -3.57 -33.22
C ALA A 807 0.77 -3.21 -33.01
N GLY A 808 0.13 -3.74 -31.97
CA GLY A 808 -1.30 -3.54 -31.71
C GLY A 808 -1.73 -2.08 -31.52
N ALA A 809 -0.79 -1.17 -31.23
CA ALA A 809 -0.98 0.28 -31.29
C ALA A 809 0.38 0.99 -31.15
N VAL A 810 0.43 2.27 -31.54
CA VAL A 810 1.49 3.20 -31.14
C VAL A 810 0.87 4.18 -30.16
N SER A 811 1.33 4.20 -28.91
CA SER A 811 0.97 5.27 -27.98
C SER A 811 1.93 6.44 -28.22
N PRO A 812 1.46 7.62 -28.66
CA PRO A 812 2.34 8.76 -28.90
C PRO A 812 2.96 9.32 -27.61
N GLY A 813 2.66 8.75 -26.43
CA GLY A 813 3.21 9.20 -25.16
C GLY A 813 2.65 10.55 -24.70
N VAL A 814 1.65 11.11 -25.40
CA VAL A 814 1.03 12.40 -25.09
C VAL A 814 -0.34 12.17 -24.49
N THR A 815 -0.64 12.82 -23.36
CA THR A 815 -1.94 12.69 -22.66
C THR A 815 -2.62 14.04 -22.48
N GLY A 816 -3.93 14.02 -22.26
CA GLY A 816 -4.74 15.23 -22.08
C GLY A 816 -4.82 16.09 -23.35
N ARG A 817 -5.11 17.38 -23.20
CA ARG A 817 -5.35 18.29 -24.33
C ARG A 817 -4.17 18.46 -25.28
N ALA A 818 -2.96 18.12 -24.85
CA ALA A 818 -1.78 18.15 -25.70
C ALA A 818 -1.87 17.13 -26.86
N SER A 819 -2.63 16.04 -26.69
CA SER A 819 -2.81 15.03 -27.74
C SER A 819 -3.74 15.48 -28.88
N TRP A 820 -4.39 16.63 -28.76
CA TRP A 820 -5.30 17.18 -29.78
C TRP A 820 -4.56 17.92 -30.90
N CYS A 821 -3.27 18.19 -30.71
CA CYS A 821 -2.46 18.90 -31.69
C CYS A 821 -1.76 17.89 -32.61
N ASP A 822 -1.82 18.09 -33.92
CA ASP A 822 -1.14 17.21 -34.89
C ASP A 822 0.37 17.10 -34.62
N SER A 823 0.97 18.17 -34.07
CA SER A 823 2.38 18.22 -33.65
C SER A 823 2.76 17.24 -32.52
N ALA A 824 1.79 16.68 -31.79
CA ALA A 824 2.03 15.86 -30.60
C ALA A 824 2.86 14.61 -30.88
N GLY A 825 2.47 13.81 -31.87
CA GLY A 825 3.19 12.59 -32.24
C GLY A 825 4.60 12.89 -32.73
N TRP A 826 4.76 13.93 -33.55
CA TRP A 826 6.02 14.30 -34.17
C TRP A 826 7.02 14.91 -33.18
N LEU A 827 6.57 15.75 -32.26
CA LEU A 827 7.41 16.26 -31.18
C LEU A 827 7.78 15.15 -30.18
N SER A 828 6.93 14.14 -30.01
CA SER A 828 7.25 12.96 -29.19
C SER A 828 8.34 12.12 -29.84
N LEU A 829 8.31 11.96 -31.18
CA LEU A 829 9.40 11.35 -31.94
C LEU A 829 10.69 12.18 -31.83
N SER A 830 10.57 13.51 -31.90
CA SER A 830 11.70 14.45 -31.79
C SER A 830 12.42 14.36 -30.44
N ALA A 831 11.66 14.24 -29.35
CA ALA A 831 12.20 14.26 -27.98
C ALA A 831 12.36 12.89 -27.32
N GLY A 832 11.80 11.82 -27.92
CA GLY A 832 11.69 10.50 -27.30
C GLY A 832 10.87 10.47 -25.99
N ARG A 833 10.09 11.53 -25.72
CA ARG A 833 9.33 11.77 -24.48
C ARG A 833 8.10 12.62 -24.75
N ALA A 834 7.13 12.58 -23.83
CA ALA A 834 5.87 13.32 -23.88
C ALA A 834 6.05 14.87 -23.93
N PRO A 835 5.77 15.54 -25.06
CA PRO A 835 5.84 16.98 -25.23
C PRO A 835 4.57 17.69 -24.75
N VAL A 836 4.73 18.98 -24.44
CA VAL A 836 3.61 19.93 -24.33
C VAL A 836 3.49 20.67 -25.65
N THR A 837 2.30 20.63 -26.26
CA THR A 837 2.06 21.09 -27.63
C THR A 837 1.23 22.36 -27.72
N GLY A 838 0.75 22.87 -26.59
CA GLY A 838 -0.13 24.03 -26.54
C GLY A 838 -0.22 24.64 -25.15
N GLU A 839 -1.06 25.65 -25.04
CA GLU A 839 -1.35 26.32 -23.78
C GLU A 839 -2.78 26.83 -23.72
N ARG A 840 -3.18 27.32 -22.54
CA ARG A 840 -4.49 27.91 -22.32
C ARG A 840 -4.40 29.42 -22.55
N VAL A 841 -5.14 29.92 -23.54
CA VAL A 841 -5.27 31.34 -23.88
C VAL A 841 -6.74 31.71 -23.74
N ASP A 842 -7.06 32.72 -22.94
CA ASP A 842 -8.45 33.17 -22.68
C ASP A 842 -9.41 32.03 -22.27
N ASP A 843 -8.94 31.13 -21.40
CA ASP A 843 -9.66 29.95 -20.93
C ASP A 843 -9.97 28.84 -21.97
N GLU A 844 -9.46 28.97 -23.19
CA GLU A 844 -9.50 27.94 -24.23
C GLU A 844 -8.13 27.31 -24.45
N TRP A 845 -8.09 26.03 -24.79
CA TRP A 845 -6.83 25.37 -25.12
C TRP A 845 -6.51 25.59 -26.59
N GLN A 846 -5.29 26.05 -26.86
CA GLN A 846 -4.82 26.32 -28.21
C GLN A 846 -3.49 25.61 -28.44
N CYS A 847 -3.39 24.92 -29.57
CA CYS A 847 -2.13 24.34 -30.03
C CYS A 847 -1.13 25.46 -30.39
N ALA A 848 0.13 25.26 -30.03
CA ALA A 848 1.19 26.21 -30.35
C ALA A 848 1.35 26.30 -31.88
N PRO A 849 1.33 27.52 -32.46
CA PRO A 849 1.47 27.67 -33.91
C PRO A 849 2.91 27.42 -34.35
N TRP A 850 3.07 26.74 -35.48
CA TRP A 850 4.36 26.49 -36.13
C TRP A 850 4.19 26.38 -37.65
N SER A 851 5.27 26.57 -38.38
CA SER A 851 5.32 26.38 -39.84
C SER A 851 6.74 26.02 -40.29
N VAL A 852 6.89 25.54 -41.52
CA VAL A 852 8.19 25.15 -42.07
C VAL A 852 8.56 26.05 -43.24
N THR A 853 9.75 26.64 -43.16
CA THR A 853 10.33 27.48 -44.22
C THR A 853 11.48 26.71 -44.88
N PRO A 854 11.35 26.26 -46.15
CA PRO A 854 12.44 25.61 -46.86
C PRO A 854 13.65 26.55 -47.04
N ASP A 855 14.86 26.03 -46.87
CA ASP A 855 16.12 26.75 -47.10
C ASP A 855 17.13 25.85 -47.81
N GLY A 856 17.34 26.10 -49.11
CA GLY A 856 18.23 25.29 -49.94
C GLY A 856 17.82 23.82 -50.00
N ASP A 857 18.69 22.93 -49.52
CA ASP A 857 18.44 21.49 -49.44
C ASP A 857 17.68 21.08 -48.16
N GLY A 858 17.59 21.98 -47.18
CA GLY A 858 17.00 21.79 -45.85
C GLY A 858 15.77 22.69 -45.59
N ALA A 859 15.42 22.85 -44.32
CA ALA A 859 14.36 23.75 -43.87
C ALA A 859 14.59 24.26 -42.44
N THR A 860 13.86 25.30 -42.05
CA THR A 860 13.80 25.80 -40.66
C THR A 860 12.37 25.73 -40.14
N VAL A 861 12.18 25.32 -38.89
CA VAL A 861 10.87 25.30 -38.23
C VAL A 861 10.64 26.63 -37.51
N GLU A 862 9.66 27.39 -37.99
CA GLU A 862 9.21 28.64 -37.36
C GLU A 862 8.35 28.35 -36.12
N GLY A 863 8.45 29.19 -35.09
CA GLY A 863 7.72 29.01 -33.83
C GLY A 863 8.36 28.02 -32.85
N TRP A 864 9.54 27.48 -33.18
CA TRP A 864 10.27 26.50 -32.37
C TRP A 864 10.55 26.97 -30.94
N ASP A 865 10.98 28.22 -30.74
CA ASP A 865 11.24 28.78 -29.42
C ASP A 865 10.01 28.77 -28.50
N ALA A 866 8.83 29.01 -29.06
CA ALA A 866 7.57 28.98 -28.31
C ALA A 866 7.24 27.54 -27.88
N ILE A 867 7.40 26.56 -28.78
CA ILE A 867 7.21 25.14 -28.49
C ILE A 867 8.26 24.65 -27.48
N ALA A 868 9.53 25.05 -27.62
CA ALA A 868 10.60 24.71 -26.69
C ALA A 868 10.32 25.26 -25.28
N ALA A 869 9.83 26.50 -25.18
CA ALA A 869 9.46 27.11 -23.90
C ALA A 869 8.33 26.35 -23.19
N LEU A 870 7.35 25.82 -23.94
CA LEU A 870 6.26 25.02 -23.38
C LEU A 870 6.75 23.74 -22.69
N GLN A 871 7.89 23.18 -23.10
CA GLN A 871 8.42 21.94 -22.52
C GLN A 871 8.82 22.09 -21.06
N SER A 872 9.15 23.32 -20.61
CA SER A 872 9.40 23.60 -19.19
C SER A 872 8.18 23.36 -18.29
N ARG A 873 6.98 23.33 -18.86
CA ARG A 873 5.70 23.05 -18.19
C ARG A 873 5.39 21.55 -18.13
N SER A 874 6.10 20.73 -18.89
CA SER A 874 6.02 19.27 -18.78
C SER A 874 6.75 18.83 -17.51
N GLU A 875 6.13 17.92 -16.75
CA GLU A 875 6.79 17.26 -15.62
C GLU A 875 7.99 16.42 -16.07
N PHE A 876 8.00 16.00 -17.35
CA PHE A 876 9.05 15.19 -17.97
C PHE A 876 10.18 16.02 -18.60
N ARG A 877 9.99 17.34 -18.71
CA ARG A 877 10.93 18.31 -19.32
C ARG A 877 11.62 17.76 -20.57
N PRO A 878 10.86 17.40 -21.61
CA PRO A 878 11.41 16.83 -22.83
C PRO A 878 12.29 17.85 -23.57
N THR A 879 13.35 17.36 -24.21
CA THR A 879 14.20 18.18 -25.07
C THR A 879 13.80 17.91 -26.52
N ILE A 880 12.98 18.79 -27.08
CA ILE A 880 12.63 18.71 -28.51
C ILE A 880 13.89 18.96 -29.35
N GLY A 881 14.03 18.21 -30.45
CA GLY A 881 15.18 18.24 -31.35
C GLY A 881 16.28 17.24 -31.04
N GLU A 882 16.13 16.43 -29.99
CA GLU A 882 17.14 15.44 -29.58
C GLU A 882 17.39 14.37 -30.67
N LEU A 883 16.35 13.93 -31.38
CA LEU A 883 16.48 13.01 -32.52
C LEU A 883 17.30 13.63 -33.65
N GLY A 884 16.99 14.86 -34.05
CA GLY A 884 17.69 15.57 -35.12
C GLY A 884 19.17 15.79 -34.78
N ASP A 885 19.45 16.27 -33.57
CA ASP A 885 20.81 16.48 -33.08
C ASP A 885 21.60 15.17 -33.00
N THR A 886 20.96 14.07 -32.57
CA THR A 886 21.59 12.75 -32.48
C THR A 886 22.00 12.23 -33.87
N LEU A 887 21.12 12.37 -34.86
CA LEU A 887 21.41 11.98 -36.24
C LEU A 887 22.54 12.82 -36.84
N ALA A 888 22.52 14.14 -36.60
CA ALA A 888 23.57 15.05 -37.05
C ALA A 888 24.93 14.75 -36.40
N GLN A 889 24.96 14.49 -35.08
CA GLN A 889 26.17 14.09 -34.36
C GLN A 889 26.73 12.75 -34.83
N GLY A 890 25.86 11.86 -35.32
CA GLY A 890 26.23 10.56 -35.89
C GLY A 890 26.61 10.60 -37.37
N ASP A 891 26.64 11.79 -38.01
CA ASP A 891 26.81 11.96 -39.46
C ASP A 891 25.81 11.11 -40.28
N VAL A 892 24.60 10.88 -39.76
CA VAL A 892 23.55 10.09 -40.41
C VAL A 892 22.68 11.00 -41.26
N CYS A 893 22.65 10.78 -42.58
CA CYS A 893 21.70 11.52 -43.41
C CYS A 893 20.25 11.09 -43.09
N ALA A 894 19.37 12.07 -42.87
CA ALA A 894 17.94 11.87 -42.73
C ALA A 894 17.16 12.85 -43.61
N THR A 895 16.10 12.39 -44.28
CA THR A 895 15.23 13.23 -45.12
C THR A 895 13.86 13.41 -44.48
N ALA A 896 13.46 14.65 -44.23
CA ALA A 896 12.09 15.00 -43.86
C ALA A 896 11.25 15.24 -45.13
N VAL A 897 10.12 14.57 -45.25
CA VAL A 897 9.17 14.73 -46.36
C VAL A 897 7.85 15.26 -45.81
N GLY A 898 7.59 16.55 -46.01
CA GLY A 898 6.40 17.24 -45.48
C GLY A 898 6.62 17.93 -44.11
N PRO A 899 5.73 18.87 -43.75
CA PRO A 899 5.95 19.79 -42.64
C PRO A 899 5.99 19.11 -41.28
N GLU A 900 5.18 18.08 -41.03
CA GLU A 900 5.20 17.40 -39.72
C GLU A 900 6.44 16.50 -39.55
N ALA A 901 6.94 15.91 -40.64
CA ALA A 901 8.20 15.19 -40.65
C ALA A 901 9.40 16.10 -40.36
N ALA A 902 9.35 17.35 -40.82
CA ALA A 902 10.35 18.37 -40.48
C ALA A 902 10.32 18.71 -38.99
N LEU A 903 9.14 18.73 -38.37
CA LEU A 903 9.00 18.96 -36.92
C LEU A 903 9.66 17.83 -36.10
N ALA A 904 9.61 16.59 -36.56
CA ALA A 904 10.27 15.46 -35.90
C ALA A 904 11.80 15.46 -36.07
N LEU A 905 12.30 15.85 -37.25
CA LEU A 905 13.74 15.82 -37.58
C LEU A 905 14.49 17.14 -37.34
N ALA A 906 13.80 18.21 -36.93
CA ALA A 906 14.45 19.45 -36.56
C ALA A 906 15.44 19.22 -35.41
N GLY A 907 16.61 19.85 -35.48
CA GLY A 907 17.56 19.91 -34.37
C GLY A 907 17.08 20.84 -33.26
N THR A 908 17.81 20.89 -32.14
CA THR A 908 17.49 21.83 -31.05
C THR A 908 17.57 23.30 -31.49
N ASP A 909 18.27 23.58 -32.60
CA ASP A 909 18.39 24.88 -33.26
C ASP A 909 17.29 25.15 -34.31
N ALA A 910 16.25 24.31 -34.36
CA ALA A 910 15.12 24.38 -35.31
C ALA A 910 15.48 24.07 -36.78
N SER A 911 16.72 23.66 -37.07
CA SER A 911 17.17 23.38 -38.44
C SER A 911 16.88 21.93 -38.85
N VAL A 912 16.52 21.73 -40.11
CA VAL A 912 16.30 20.42 -40.73
C VAL A 912 17.30 20.26 -41.86
N GLY A 913 18.20 19.28 -41.73
CA GLY A 913 19.31 19.10 -42.66
C GLY A 913 18.90 18.80 -44.10
N ARG A 914 17.81 18.04 -44.30
CA ARG A 914 17.28 17.73 -45.64
C ARG A 914 15.76 17.69 -45.66
N TYR A 915 15.15 18.52 -46.50
CA TYR A 915 13.70 18.68 -46.59
C TYR A 915 13.18 18.48 -48.02
N ARG A 916 12.07 17.76 -48.17
CA ARG A 916 11.39 17.50 -49.43
C ARG A 916 9.88 17.61 -49.24
N THR A 917 9.16 17.82 -50.32
CA THR A 917 7.69 17.79 -50.31
C THR A 917 7.18 16.39 -50.65
N LEU A 918 5.93 16.10 -50.29
CA LEU A 918 5.29 14.84 -50.68
C LEU A 918 5.21 14.68 -52.21
N GLN A 919 5.14 15.80 -52.96
CA GLN A 919 5.21 15.79 -54.42
C GLN A 919 6.57 15.30 -54.92
N ASP A 920 7.67 15.68 -54.27
CA ASP A 920 9.02 15.24 -54.62
C ASP A 920 9.17 13.71 -54.46
N ALA A 921 8.51 13.13 -53.45
CA ALA A 921 8.54 11.69 -53.20
C ALA A 921 7.96 10.87 -54.37
N THR A 922 7.00 11.45 -55.09
CA THR A 922 6.38 10.80 -56.27
C THR A 922 7.10 11.13 -57.57
N THR A 923 7.71 12.31 -57.68
CA THR A 923 8.34 12.80 -58.93
C THR A 923 9.82 12.44 -59.04
N ASN A 924 10.53 12.35 -57.92
CA ASN A 924 11.94 11.95 -57.85
C ASN A 924 12.23 11.07 -56.63
N PRO A 925 11.68 9.84 -56.57
CA PRO A 925 11.84 8.95 -55.41
C PRO A 925 13.29 8.57 -55.13
N ALA A 926 14.14 8.52 -56.17
CA ALA A 926 15.56 8.17 -56.02
C ALA A 926 16.33 9.21 -55.19
N ASP A 927 15.94 10.49 -55.27
CA ASP A 927 16.50 11.56 -54.44
C ASP A 927 15.93 11.49 -53.01
N VAL A 928 14.61 11.39 -52.88
CA VAL A 928 13.89 11.44 -51.59
C VAL A 928 14.28 10.30 -50.64
N PHE A 929 14.50 9.10 -51.17
CA PHE A 929 14.86 7.92 -50.39
C PHE A 929 16.36 7.59 -50.47
N SER A 930 17.20 8.58 -50.80
CA SER A 930 18.66 8.38 -50.91
C SER A 930 19.38 8.26 -49.55
N CYS A 931 18.73 8.67 -48.46
CA CYS A 931 19.29 8.63 -47.12
C CYS A 931 18.86 7.39 -46.34
N PRO A 932 19.69 6.91 -45.38
CA PRO A 932 19.38 5.74 -44.56
C PRO A 932 18.14 5.92 -43.68
N LEU A 933 17.70 7.15 -43.42
CA LEU A 933 16.44 7.45 -42.75
C LEU A 933 15.61 8.44 -43.59
N THR A 934 14.34 8.12 -43.80
CA THR A 934 13.36 9.05 -44.36
C THR A 934 12.13 9.07 -43.46
N ILE A 935 11.70 10.26 -43.04
CA ILE A 935 10.44 10.46 -42.31
C ILE A 935 9.46 11.15 -43.24
N VAL A 936 8.28 10.57 -43.42
CA VAL A 936 7.25 11.01 -44.35
C VAL A 936 5.98 11.35 -43.59
N ASP A 937 5.57 12.61 -43.71
CA ASP A 937 4.25 13.08 -43.34
C ASP A 937 3.28 12.76 -44.50
N ALA A 938 2.39 11.79 -44.25
CA ALA A 938 1.35 11.39 -45.20
C ALA A 938 0.04 12.19 -45.04
N GLY A 939 0.03 13.20 -44.17
CA GLY A 939 -1.15 14.00 -43.84
C GLY A 939 -2.13 13.30 -42.90
N SER A 940 -3.35 13.82 -42.84
CA SER A 940 -4.38 13.37 -41.90
C SER A 940 -5.40 12.43 -42.57
N ALA A 941 -5.90 11.46 -41.82
CA ALA A 941 -6.98 10.59 -42.24
C ALA A 941 -8.30 11.39 -42.42
N PRO A 942 -9.20 11.00 -43.36
CA PRO A 942 -10.36 11.82 -43.75
C PRO A 942 -11.34 12.21 -42.64
N HIS A 943 -11.38 11.46 -41.54
CA HIS A 943 -12.29 11.72 -40.40
C HIS A 943 -11.78 12.80 -39.44
N SER A 944 -10.56 13.33 -39.59
CA SER A 944 -10.01 14.36 -38.70
C SER A 944 -10.55 15.77 -38.97
N ALA A 945 -11.11 16.04 -40.16
CA ALA A 945 -11.55 17.37 -40.56
C ALA A 945 -12.89 17.82 -39.95
N ASP A 946 -13.66 16.91 -39.33
CA ASP A 946 -15.01 17.16 -38.79
C ASP A 946 -15.07 17.23 -37.25
N ILE A 947 -13.93 17.21 -36.56
CA ILE A 947 -13.92 17.40 -35.09
C ILE A 947 -13.86 18.90 -34.79
N ASP A 948 -15.01 19.46 -34.43
CA ASP A 948 -15.13 20.81 -33.89
C ASP A 948 -14.27 20.92 -32.60
N PRO A 949 -13.25 21.80 -32.55
CA PRO A 949 -12.37 21.95 -31.39
C PRO A 949 -13.07 22.53 -30.15
N THR A 950 -14.37 22.85 -30.24
CA THR A 950 -15.17 23.37 -29.12
C THR A 950 -15.99 22.31 -28.36
N VAL A 951 -15.88 21.02 -28.73
CA VAL A 951 -16.64 19.91 -28.09
C VAL A 951 -15.83 19.17 -27.03
#